data_AF-A0A7K0UMY0-F1
#
_entry.id   AF-A0A7K0UMY0-F1
#
_cell.length_a   1.000
_cell.length_b   1.000
_cell.length_c   1.000
_cell.angle_alpha   90.00
_cell.angle_beta   90.00
_cell.angle_gamma   90.00
#
_symmetry.space_group_name_H-M   'P 1'
#
loop_
_entity.id
_entity.type
_entity.pdbx_description
1 polymer ?
#
loop_
_entity_poly.entity_id
_entity_poly.type
_entity_poly.pdbx_seq_one_letter_code
_entity_poly.pdbx_strand_id
1 'polypeptide(L)'
;MADPNKTVDQNILPVQAYFAVDGTFQTFIGQGQSFTVPITGAQSGLIITNSTLDSSPIGANSPSTGVFTNISTTTGTITTSPVNSTDIANKYYVDSIAQGLGPKAACQVGTTVNISLTGLQTIDTYTTLAGDRVLVKNQSTSSQNGIYIASASAWTRSTDMDVWSEVPGAYTVLLNGSQSNTGWVSTATQTGTIGVTAMPWVQFSANNTYYAGTGLTLASNTFSITNSGVTAASYGSATQTVTFVINAQGQITSATSQNIAIAATQITSGTIDSARISGSYTGITGVGTITAGTWNGTTIAVANGGTGATTLTGYVKGNGASPFTANATIPNTDITGLGTMSTQNANSVVITGGSATLSTLITSGLTGYLYGNGSSAVSASTTIPTSALSGSFVSTFSAGTTGFTPSTGTTGAITLSGTLNVANGGTGVTASSGVNSVVLRDSNANITANALDDGYTNVSASGTTITLVASSTRRYTITGSGGQVIKLPDATTLLSGAVFQFDNNQTTGAITINNNSNTLIVSVPSGGFVLVNLLSNSISAGSWDRHDQAPSNVSWSTNTFDYAGSITSATWNGVAVAINRGGTNGTATPTAGAIAYGSGTAYAFTSAGTTGQVLTSAGAGTPTWSAPTAVTTVTDDTTTNGTRYPLFANQTSGTITNEYTSSTKLQFNPSTGIFTATGFSGSGAGLTSIPNSALVNSSITVGSTAISLGSSATTIAGLTSVTSTTFVGALTGNASSATTATTATNATNIAITDNTSTNADYYPVFVANSSGNNPATTSSTKLKYNPSTGALYVSAIYIAP
;
A
#
# COMPACT_ATOMS: atom_id res chain seq x y z
N MET A 1 95.07 12.80 -77.09
CA MET A 1 96.20 13.59 -76.55
C MET A 1 97.26 12.61 -76.09
N ALA A 2 98.51 12.85 -76.48
CA ALA A 2 99.59 11.87 -76.47
C ALA A 2 100.22 11.70 -75.06
N ASP A 3 100.42 10.45 -74.65
CA ASP A 3 101.22 9.95 -73.50
C ASP A 3 100.52 9.82 -72.11
N PRO A 4 99.86 8.67 -71.81
CA PRO A 4 99.13 8.41 -70.55
C PRO A 4 99.98 7.86 -69.39
N ASN A 5 101.29 7.65 -69.55
CA ASN A 5 102.13 6.93 -68.57
C ASN A 5 102.67 7.78 -67.39
N LYS A 6 102.06 8.93 -67.06
CA LYS A 6 102.54 9.82 -65.98
C LYS A 6 101.48 10.34 -65.01
N THR A 7 100.34 9.67 -64.89
CA THR A 7 99.32 10.05 -63.89
C THR A 7 98.70 8.80 -63.26
N VAL A 8 98.91 8.61 -61.96
CA VAL A 8 98.45 7.41 -61.23
C VAL A 8 96.99 7.49 -60.77
N ASP A 9 96.29 8.58 -61.07
CA ASP A 9 94.84 8.71 -60.83
C ASP A 9 94.12 9.24 -62.08
N GLN A 10 93.92 8.38 -63.09
CA GLN A 10 92.95 8.64 -64.17
C GLN A 10 91.54 8.29 -63.68
N ASN A 11 90.79 9.29 -63.24
CA ASN A 11 89.35 9.15 -63.00
C ASN A 11 88.61 9.25 -64.35
N ILE A 12 88.45 8.11 -65.05
CA ILE A 12 87.64 8.04 -66.26
C ILE A 12 86.17 8.14 -65.85
N LEU A 13 85.64 9.36 -65.82
CA LEU A 13 84.20 9.58 -65.89
C LEU A 13 83.80 9.47 -67.38
N PRO A 14 82.90 8.56 -67.77
CA PRO A 14 82.40 8.50 -69.14
C PRO A 14 81.50 9.72 -69.38
N VAL A 15 82.05 10.78 -69.96
CA VAL A 15 81.30 11.97 -70.38
C VAL A 15 81.06 11.86 -71.88
N GLN A 16 79.82 11.64 -72.31
CA GLN A 16 79.45 11.63 -73.73
C GLN A 16 79.64 13.04 -74.32
N ALA A 17 80.35 13.14 -75.44
CA ALA A 17 80.51 14.37 -76.21
C ALA A 17 79.47 14.43 -77.33
N TYR A 18 78.84 15.59 -77.51
CA TYR A 18 77.96 15.84 -78.66
C TYR A 18 78.79 16.36 -79.84
N PHE A 19 78.66 15.71 -80.99
CA PHE A 19 79.28 16.12 -82.25
C PHE A 19 78.20 16.56 -83.23
N ALA A 20 78.47 17.60 -84.02
CA ALA A 20 77.64 17.94 -85.16
C ALA A 20 77.74 16.85 -86.25
N VAL A 21 76.80 16.86 -87.20
CA VAL A 21 76.69 15.82 -88.26
C VAL A 21 77.93 15.76 -89.16
N ASP A 22 78.72 16.84 -89.20
CA ASP A 22 80.00 16.95 -89.90
C ASP A 22 81.20 16.46 -89.07
N GLY A 23 80.98 15.94 -87.86
CA GLY A 23 82.01 15.43 -86.96
C GLY A 23 82.67 16.49 -86.07
N THR A 24 82.22 17.75 -86.11
CA THR A 24 82.78 18.82 -85.27
C THR A 24 82.32 18.69 -83.82
N PHE A 25 83.26 18.70 -82.87
CA PHE A 25 82.96 18.65 -81.43
C PHE A 25 82.19 19.90 -81.01
N GLN A 26 81.04 19.72 -80.35
CA GLN A 26 80.21 20.84 -79.88
C GLN A 26 80.37 21.08 -78.38
N THR A 27 80.10 20.06 -77.56
CA THR A 27 80.23 20.19 -76.09
C THR A 27 80.27 18.83 -75.39
N PHE A 28 80.75 18.82 -74.15
CA PHE A 28 80.65 17.69 -73.23
C PHE A 28 79.30 17.71 -72.51
N ILE A 29 78.58 16.59 -72.52
CA ILE A 29 77.32 16.44 -71.78
C ILE A 29 77.66 16.12 -70.31
N GLY A 30 77.47 17.06 -69.38
CA GLY A 30 77.53 16.77 -67.94
C GLY A 30 78.31 17.73 -67.04
N GLN A 31 78.85 18.84 -67.52
CA GLN A 31 79.40 19.89 -66.65
C GLN A 31 78.50 21.14 -66.65
N GLY A 32 77.59 21.21 -65.67
CA GLY A 32 76.87 22.44 -65.31
C GLY A 32 75.55 22.73 -66.04
N GLN A 33 75.04 21.83 -66.87
CA GLN A 33 73.71 21.93 -67.51
C GLN A 33 72.91 20.66 -67.22
N SER A 34 71.67 20.79 -66.74
CA SER A 34 70.82 19.64 -66.39
C SER A 34 70.48 18.78 -67.61
N PHE A 35 70.78 17.48 -67.53
CA PHE A 35 70.31 16.50 -68.49
C PHE A 35 68.85 16.17 -68.19
N THR A 36 67.92 16.80 -68.90
CA THR A 36 66.50 16.44 -68.85
C THR A 36 66.19 15.59 -70.08
N VAL A 37 66.05 14.28 -69.91
CA VAL A 37 65.38 13.46 -70.92
C VAL A 37 63.90 13.85 -70.91
N PRO A 38 63.30 14.30 -72.02
CA PRO A 38 61.85 14.42 -72.09
C PRO A 38 61.27 13.01 -72.17
N ILE A 39 61.06 12.39 -71.02
CA ILE A 39 60.38 11.11 -70.91
C ILE A 39 58.87 11.36 -71.03
N THR A 40 58.37 11.21 -72.26
CA THR A 40 56.94 11.19 -72.57
C THR A 40 56.49 9.73 -72.67
N GLY A 41 55.90 9.21 -71.58
CA GLY A 41 55.31 7.87 -71.52
C GLY A 41 55.44 7.18 -70.16
N ALA A 42 54.53 6.25 -69.87
CA ALA A 42 54.57 5.42 -68.65
C ALA A 42 55.77 4.47 -68.70
N GLN A 43 56.65 4.53 -67.69
CA GLN A 43 57.81 3.64 -67.59
C GLN A 43 57.50 2.43 -66.71
N SER A 44 57.81 1.24 -67.21
CA SER A 44 57.77 -0.01 -66.46
C SER A 44 59.19 -0.43 -66.07
N GLY A 45 59.40 -0.82 -64.80
CA GLY A 45 60.67 -1.38 -64.33
C GLY A 45 61.72 -0.38 -63.82
N LEU A 46 61.33 0.86 -63.49
CA LEU A 46 62.26 1.85 -62.93
C LEU A 46 62.63 1.49 -61.49
N ILE A 47 63.89 1.09 -61.26
CA ILE A 47 64.46 0.91 -59.92
C ILE A 47 65.13 2.22 -59.52
N ILE A 48 64.51 2.96 -58.59
CA ILE A 48 65.09 4.18 -58.02
C ILE A 48 65.76 3.80 -56.69
N THR A 49 67.08 3.72 -56.69
CA THR A 49 67.89 3.57 -55.46
C THR A 49 68.76 4.81 -55.29
N ASN A 50 68.61 5.51 -54.16
CA ASN A 50 69.32 6.75 -53.82
C ASN A 50 69.17 7.90 -54.84
N SER A 51 67.98 8.10 -55.42
CA SER A 51 67.72 9.29 -56.27
C SER A 51 66.67 10.21 -55.67
N THR A 52 66.77 11.49 -55.99
CA THR A 52 65.77 12.52 -55.70
C THR A 52 64.75 12.55 -56.84
N LEU A 53 63.45 12.57 -56.54
CA LEU A 53 62.41 12.93 -57.51
C LEU A 53 62.17 14.44 -57.32
N ASP A 54 62.39 15.21 -58.38
CA ASP A 54 62.20 16.67 -58.39
C ASP A 54 62.94 17.41 -57.25
N SER A 55 64.25 17.16 -57.13
CA SER A 55 65.16 17.84 -56.18
C SER A 55 64.86 17.68 -54.67
N SER A 56 63.87 16.88 -54.28
CA SER A 56 63.63 16.50 -52.88
C SER A 56 64.13 15.07 -52.57
N PRO A 57 64.97 14.86 -51.54
CA PRO A 57 65.36 13.52 -51.10
C PRO A 57 64.18 12.73 -50.54
N ILE A 58 63.82 11.62 -51.20
CA ILE A 58 62.94 10.59 -50.62
C ILE A 58 63.81 9.72 -49.71
N GLY A 59 63.48 9.66 -48.42
CA GLY A 59 64.14 8.78 -47.44
C GLY A 59 65.08 9.45 -46.43
N ALA A 60 65.07 10.78 -46.29
CA ALA A 60 65.68 11.43 -45.13
C ALA A 60 64.84 11.18 -43.86
N ASN A 61 65.49 11.18 -42.69
CA ASN A 61 64.88 10.93 -41.37
C ASN A 61 63.87 12.02 -40.95
N SER A 62 63.62 13.01 -41.82
CA SER A 62 62.53 13.99 -41.79
C SER A 62 62.27 14.48 -43.22
N PRO A 63 61.39 13.83 -44.01
CA PRO A 63 60.98 14.37 -45.30
C PRO A 63 59.96 15.50 -45.10
N SER A 64 60.12 16.63 -45.80
CA SER A 64 59.01 17.56 -45.99
C SER A 64 57.90 16.81 -46.74
N THR A 65 56.68 16.88 -46.21
CA THR A 65 55.47 16.20 -46.67
C THR A 65 55.34 16.09 -48.19
N GLY A 66 55.77 14.97 -48.77
CA GLY A 66 55.44 14.62 -50.15
C GLY A 66 53.98 14.18 -50.20
N VAL A 67 53.11 15.01 -50.75
CA VAL A 67 51.71 14.65 -50.99
C VAL A 67 51.62 13.93 -52.34
N PHE A 68 51.48 12.60 -52.30
CA PHE A 68 51.10 11.85 -53.49
C PHE A 68 49.57 11.92 -53.63
N THR A 69 49.08 12.69 -54.60
CA THR A 69 47.63 12.85 -54.85
C THR A 69 46.97 11.55 -55.35
N ASN A 70 47.74 10.67 -56.00
CA ASN A 70 47.28 9.38 -56.47
C ASN A 70 48.40 8.33 -56.29
N ILE A 71 48.11 7.24 -55.58
CA ILE A 71 48.98 6.05 -55.48
C ILE A 71 48.22 4.86 -56.07
N SER A 72 48.80 4.22 -57.08
CA SER A 72 48.35 2.94 -57.63
C SER A 72 49.50 1.96 -57.49
N THR A 73 49.33 0.94 -56.64
CA THR A 73 50.32 -0.11 -56.43
C THR A 73 49.71 -1.46 -56.80
N THR A 74 50.35 -2.18 -57.71
CA THR A 74 49.95 -3.57 -58.04
C THR A 74 50.55 -4.56 -57.03
N THR A 75 51.66 -4.20 -56.38
CA THR A 75 52.36 -4.98 -55.34
C THR A 75 53.04 -4.05 -54.33
N GLY A 76 52.96 -4.33 -53.03
CA GLY A 76 53.63 -3.57 -51.95
C GLY A 76 53.11 -3.94 -50.54
N THR A 77 53.88 -3.66 -49.48
CA THR A 77 53.50 -3.89 -48.08
C THR A 77 53.32 -2.58 -47.31
N ILE A 78 52.19 -2.44 -46.62
CA ILE A 78 51.93 -1.34 -45.66
C ILE A 78 51.88 -1.96 -44.27
N THR A 79 52.91 -1.72 -43.46
CA THR A 79 53.13 -2.42 -42.17
C THR A 79 52.59 -1.67 -40.94
N THR A 80 52.18 -0.41 -41.10
CA THR A 80 51.63 0.42 -40.02
C THR A 80 50.12 0.51 -40.11
N SER A 81 49.44 0.51 -38.97
CA SER A 81 47.99 0.77 -38.90
C SER A 81 47.70 2.25 -39.16
N PRO A 82 46.61 2.58 -39.88
CA PRO A 82 46.18 3.97 -40.07
C PRO A 82 45.77 4.60 -38.72
N VAL A 83 46.07 5.88 -38.54
CA VAL A 83 45.77 6.67 -37.33
C VAL A 83 44.86 7.85 -37.67
N ASN A 84 45.06 8.52 -38.80
CA ASN A 84 44.22 9.62 -39.27
C ASN A 84 43.20 9.15 -40.32
N SER A 85 42.13 9.93 -40.51
CA SER A 85 41.03 9.61 -41.44
C SER A 85 41.42 9.54 -42.92
N THR A 86 42.61 10.04 -43.29
CA THR A 86 43.12 10.06 -44.66
C THR A 86 44.30 9.11 -44.89
N ASP A 87 44.65 8.29 -43.90
CA ASP A 87 45.76 7.35 -44.02
C ASP A 87 45.40 6.18 -44.96
N ILE A 88 46.39 5.63 -45.65
CA ILE A 88 46.22 4.42 -46.46
C ILE A 88 46.05 3.23 -45.50
N ALA A 89 44.87 2.62 -45.49
CA ALA A 89 44.57 1.49 -44.63
C ALA A 89 45.20 0.19 -45.16
N ASN A 90 45.93 -0.53 -44.30
CA ASN A 90 46.41 -1.87 -44.63
C ASN A 90 45.28 -2.91 -44.53
N LYS A 91 45.39 -4.01 -45.28
CA LYS A 91 44.35 -5.05 -45.32
C LYS A 91 44.06 -5.64 -43.94
N TYR A 92 45.09 -5.88 -43.13
CA TYR A 92 44.94 -6.42 -41.77
C TYR A 92 44.10 -5.49 -40.87
N TYR A 93 44.29 -4.17 -40.95
CA TYR A 93 43.49 -3.18 -40.24
C TYR A 93 42.03 -3.22 -40.71
N VAL A 94 41.79 -3.20 -42.03
CA VAL A 94 40.42 -3.27 -42.59
C VAL A 94 39.73 -4.57 -42.19
N ASP A 95 40.44 -5.70 -42.28
CA ASP A 95 39.95 -7.01 -41.86
C ASP A 95 39.67 -7.02 -40.34
N SER A 96 40.53 -6.40 -39.53
CA SER A 96 40.43 -6.36 -38.06
C SER A 96 39.23 -5.56 -37.54
N ILE A 97 38.87 -4.49 -38.25
CA ILE A 97 37.70 -3.65 -37.95
C ILE A 97 36.41 -4.30 -38.50
N ALA A 98 36.52 -5.11 -39.55
CA ALA A 98 35.41 -5.91 -40.06
C ALA A 98 35.13 -7.18 -39.21
N GLN A 99 35.88 -7.43 -38.11
CA GLN A 99 35.88 -8.73 -37.43
C GLN A 99 34.57 -9.10 -36.74
N GLY A 100 33.83 -9.92 -37.47
CA GLY A 100 32.66 -10.66 -37.06
C GLY A 100 31.83 -11.05 -38.28
N LEU A 101 31.93 -10.27 -39.36
CA LEU A 101 31.23 -10.50 -40.62
C LEU A 101 32.25 -10.79 -41.73
N GLY A 102 32.13 -11.96 -42.37
CA GLY A 102 32.85 -12.35 -43.57
C GLY A 102 31.99 -12.11 -44.81
N PRO A 103 32.11 -10.96 -45.50
CA PRO A 103 31.20 -10.59 -46.59
C PRO A 103 31.35 -11.55 -47.77
N LYS A 104 30.22 -11.98 -48.32
CA LYS A 104 30.10 -12.81 -49.52
C LYS A 104 29.39 -12.01 -50.60
N ALA A 105 29.54 -12.42 -51.86
CA ALA A 105 28.76 -11.83 -52.94
C ALA A 105 27.25 -11.98 -52.66
N ALA A 106 26.47 -11.00 -53.11
CA ALA A 106 25.03 -10.97 -52.91
C ALA A 106 24.36 -12.22 -53.50
N CYS A 107 23.37 -12.76 -52.80
CA CYS A 107 22.52 -13.83 -53.31
C CYS A 107 21.29 -13.22 -53.99
N GLN A 108 20.86 -13.82 -55.10
CA GLN A 108 19.66 -13.37 -55.79
C GLN A 108 18.42 -13.59 -54.93
N VAL A 109 18.36 -14.70 -54.20
CA VAL A 109 17.24 -15.02 -53.31
C VAL A 109 17.68 -15.93 -52.17
N GLY A 110 16.91 -15.93 -51.08
CA GLY A 110 17.07 -16.85 -49.96
C GLY A 110 15.89 -17.80 -49.84
N THR A 111 16.13 -19.06 -49.50
CA THR A 111 15.06 -20.04 -49.26
C THR A 111 14.14 -19.58 -48.13
N THR A 112 12.84 -19.88 -48.21
CA THR A 112 11.86 -19.73 -47.11
C THR A 112 11.40 -21.07 -46.54
N VAL A 113 11.66 -22.15 -47.28
CA VAL A 113 11.30 -23.55 -46.96
C VAL A 113 12.41 -24.49 -47.44
N ASN A 114 12.29 -25.78 -47.13
CA ASN A 114 13.18 -26.81 -47.63
C ASN A 114 13.04 -26.97 -49.16
N ILE A 115 14.16 -27.09 -49.89
CA ILE A 115 14.18 -27.21 -51.36
C ILE A 115 15.06 -28.39 -51.80
N SER A 116 14.85 -28.89 -53.02
CA SER A 116 15.82 -29.79 -53.67
C SER A 116 16.98 -28.98 -54.25
N LEU A 117 18.22 -29.41 -54.00
CA LEU A 117 19.44 -28.75 -54.49
C LEU A 117 19.79 -29.20 -55.93
N THR A 118 18.82 -29.14 -56.83
CA THR A 118 18.94 -29.51 -58.25
C THR A 118 17.86 -28.84 -59.06
N GLY A 119 18.14 -28.54 -60.33
CA GLY A 119 17.17 -27.90 -61.23
C GLY A 119 16.95 -26.42 -60.92
N LEU A 120 16.58 -25.65 -61.94
CA LEU A 120 16.16 -24.26 -61.74
C LEU A 120 14.73 -24.24 -61.20
N GLN A 121 14.47 -23.42 -60.20
CA GLN A 121 13.20 -23.40 -59.47
C GLN A 121 12.83 -21.99 -59.00
N THR A 122 11.55 -21.78 -58.70
CA THR A 122 11.07 -20.53 -58.11
C THR A 122 11.20 -20.60 -56.59
N ILE A 123 11.97 -19.69 -56.00
CA ILE A 123 12.20 -19.55 -54.57
C ILE A 123 11.75 -18.16 -54.17
N ASP A 124 10.90 -18.05 -53.15
CA ASP A 124 10.45 -16.76 -52.60
C ASP A 124 10.06 -15.76 -53.71
N THR A 125 9.19 -16.18 -54.65
CA THR A 125 8.73 -15.41 -55.83
C THR A 125 9.75 -15.11 -56.93
N TYR A 126 11.04 -15.42 -56.73
CA TYR A 126 12.09 -15.27 -57.75
C TYR A 126 12.40 -16.61 -58.43
N THR A 127 12.44 -16.64 -59.76
CA THR A 127 12.82 -17.84 -60.52
C THR A 127 14.32 -17.83 -60.79
N THR A 128 15.05 -18.80 -60.23
CA THR A 128 16.51 -18.87 -60.33
C THR A 128 16.99 -19.12 -61.76
N LEU A 129 18.05 -18.45 -62.17
CA LEU A 129 18.78 -18.71 -63.42
C LEU A 129 20.05 -19.53 -63.15
N ALA A 130 20.56 -20.20 -64.18
CA ALA A 130 21.83 -20.92 -64.06
C ALA A 130 22.98 -19.94 -63.75
N GLY A 131 23.73 -20.21 -62.68
CA GLY A 131 24.78 -19.32 -62.17
C GLY A 131 24.34 -18.40 -61.02
N ASP A 132 23.04 -18.33 -60.72
CA ASP A 132 22.57 -17.49 -59.60
C ASP A 132 23.07 -18.01 -58.26
N ARG A 133 23.50 -17.09 -57.40
CA ARG A 133 23.81 -17.39 -56.00
C ARG A 133 22.51 -17.42 -55.20
N VAL A 134 22.26 -18.52 -54.50
CA VAL A 134 21.08 -18.70 -53.66
C VAL A 134 21.52 -18.97 -52.22
N LEU A 135 21.00 -18.18 -51.28
CA LEU A 135 21.19 -18.46 -49.87
C LEU A 135 20.23 -19.58 -49.45
N VAL A 136 20.77 -20.78 -49.32
CA VAL A 136 20.04 -21.95 -48.81
C VAL A 136 20.17 -21.95 -47.30
N LYS A 137 19.12 -21.53 -46.60
CA LYS A 137 19.09 -21.37 -45.14
C LYS A 137 17.99 -22.18 -44.44
N ASN A 138 17.11 -22.82 -45.19
CA ASN A 138 15.94 -23.53 -44.66
C ASN A 138 15.90 -25.02 -45.05
N GLN A 139 17.06 -25.68 -45.21
CA GLN A 139 17.10 -27.13 -45.37
C GLN A 139 16.67 -27.84 -44.08
N SER A 140 16.00 -28.99 -44.21
CA SER A 140 15.66 -29.85 -43.08
C SER A 140 16.91 -30.37 -42.35
N THR A 141 18.02 -30.55 -43.08
CA THR A 141 19.33 -30.84 -42.50
C THR A 141 20.20 -29.57 -42.55
N SER A 142 20.39 -28.91 -41.42
CA SER A 142 21.09 -27.62 -41.34
C SER A 142 22.55 -27.65 -41.83
N SER A 143 23.20 -28.81 -41.87
CA SER A 143 24.54 -28.95 -42.47
C SER A 143 24.56 -28.85 -44.00
N GLN A 144 23.39 -28.85 -44.64
CA GLN A 144 23.21 -28.60 -46.07
C GLN A 144 22.92 -27.12 -46.37
N ASN A 145 22.72 -26.27 -45.36
CA ASN A 145 22.62 -24.83 -45.58
C ASN A 145 23.95 -24.25 -46.08
N GLY A 146 23.91 -23.05 -46.65
CA GLY A 146 25.05 -22.37 -47.26
C GLY A 146 24.65 -21.57 -48.49
N ILE A 147 25.63 -21.03 -49.20
CA ILE A 147 25.39 -20.35 -50.47
C ILE A 147 25.67 -21.33 -51.60
N TYR A 148 24.71 -21.50 -52.51
CA TYR A 148 24.78 -22.42 -53.63
C TYR A 148 24.70 -21.69 -54.97
N ILE A 149 25.29 -22.29 -56.00
CA ILE A 149 25.14 -21.87 -57.38
C ILE A 149 24.02 -22.69 -58.03
N ALA A 150 22.94 -22.01 -58.42
CA ALA A 150 21.80 -22.63 -59.07
C ALA A 150 22.19 -23.16 -60.46
N SER A 151 21.70 -24.35 -60.79
CA SER A 151 21.97 -25.05 -62.05
C SER A 151 20.75 -25.86 -62.49
N ALA A 152 20.64 -26.16 -63.79
CA ALA A 152 19.66 -27.11 -64.31
C ALA A 152 19.93 -28.55 -63.85
N SER A 153 21.16 -28.85 -63.45
CA SER A 153 21.59 -30.10 -62.82
C SER A 153 21.71 -29.92 -61.30
N ALA A 154 22.47 -30.79 -60.60
CA ALA A 154 22.75 -30.62 -59.18
C ALA A 154 23.42 -29.27 -58.88
N TRP A 155 22.99 -28.61 -57.81
CA TRP A 155 23.57 -27.37 -57.33
C TRP A 155 24.82 -27.66 -56.51
N THR A 156 25.85 -26.83 -56.69
CA THR A 156 27.09 -26.90 -55.91
C THR A 156 27.15 -25.74 -54.94
N ARG A 157 27.87 -25.89 -53.82
CA ARG A 157 28.21 -24.73 -52.99
C ARG A 157 29.03 -23.74 -53.79
N SER A 158 28.89 -22.45 -53.48
CA SER A 158 29.72 -21.43 -54.09
C SER A 158 31.17 -21.53 -53.59
N THR A 159 32.12 -21.14 -54.42
CA THR A 159 33.57 -21.27 -54.17
C THR A 159 34.11 -20.44 -53.00
N ASP A 160 33.29 -19.53 -52.47
CA ASP A 160 33.57 -18.68 -51.30
C ASP A 160 32.76 -19.14 -50.06
N MET A 161 32.14 -20.33 -50.13
CA MET A 161 31.39 -20.99 -49.07
C MET A 161 31.54 -22.53 -49.12
N ASP A 162 32.63 -23.05 -49.68
CA ASP A 162 32.85 -24.48 -49.88
C ASP A 162 33.90 -25.10 -48.93
N VAL A 163 34.58 -24.27 -48.14
CA VAL A 163 35.45 -24.70 -47.03
C VAL A 163 34.96 -24.16 -45.68
N TRP A 164 35.16 -24.90 -44.58
CA TRP A 164 34.56 -24.53 -43.29
C TRP A 164 35.07 -23.20 -42.73
N SER A 165 36.34 -22.85 -42.96
CA SER A 165 36.92 -21.58 -42.49
C SER A 165 36.21 -20.33 -43.02
N GLU A 166 35.39 -20.48 -44.07
CA GLU A 166 34.64 -19.38 -44.69
C GLU A 166 33.23 -19.18 -44.12
N VAL A 167 32.77 -20.11 -43.26
CA VAL A 167 31.37 -20.24 -42.82
C VAL A 167 31.04 -19.39 -41.59
N PRO A 168 31.84 -19.39 -40.50
CA PRO A 168 31.54 -18.58 -39.32
C PRO A 168 31.57 -17.09 -39.68
N GLY A 169 30.49 -16.37 -39.35
CA GLY A 169 30.37 -14.96 -39.68
C GLY A 169 30.11 -14.67 -41.15
N ALA A 170 29.97 -15.67 -42.04
CA ALA A 170 29.65 -15.44 -43.45
C ALA A 170 28.40 -14.57 -43.59
N TYR A 171 28.47 -13.51 -44.39
CA TYR A 171 27.39 -12.53 -44.57
C TYR A 171 27.04 -12.36 -46.04
N THR A 172 25.76 -12.40 -46.40
CA THR A 172 25.27 -12.01 -47.72
C THR A 172 23.99 -11.19 -47.63
N VAL A 173 23.69 -10.43 -48.68
CA VAL A 173 22.41 -9.72 -48.86
C VAL A 173 21.58 -10.40 -49.93
N LEU A 174 20.25 -10.28 -49.81
CA LEU A 174 19.31 -10.81 -50.79
C LEU A 174 18.83 -9.69 -51.72
N LEU A 175 18.81 -9.94 -53.03
CA LEU A 175 18.45 -8.93 -54.03
C LEU A 175 16.98 -9.00 -54.47
N ASN A 176 16.39 -10.19 -54.49
CA ASN A 176 15.02 -10.44 -54.95
C ASN A 176 14.21 -11.26 -53.93
N GLY A 177 12.92 -11.41 -54.24
CA GLY A 177 11.94 -12.10 -53.40
C GLY A 177 11.37 -11.22 -52.29
N SER A 178 10.49 -11.77 -51.45
CA SER A 178 9.89 -10.99 -50.36
C SER A 178 10.91 -10.60 -49.29
N GLN A 179 12.06 -11.28 -49.25
CA GLN A 179 13.19 -10.97 -48.37
C GLN A 179 14.28 -10.07 -49.02
N SER A 180 13.99 -9.41 -50.15
CA SER A 180 14.92 -8.46 -50.80
C SER A 180 15.40 -7.34 -49.84
N ASN A 181 16.63 -6.86 -50.04
CA ASN A 181 17.28 -5.81 -49.24
C ASN A 181 17.43 -6.16 -47.74
N THR A 182 17.47 -7.45 -47.41
CA THR A 182 17.81 -7.95 -46.07
C THR A 182 19.21 -8.55 -46.06
N GLY A 183 19.89 -8.44 -44.92
CA GLY A 183 21.21 -9.01 -44.69
C GLY A 183 21.18 -10.20 -43.73
N TRP A 184 21.88 -11.26 -44.10
CA TRP A 184 21.88 -12.54 -43.40
C TRP A 184 23.30 -12.99 -43.04
N VAL A 185 23.51 -13.38 -41.78
CA VAL A 185 24.80 -13.83 -41.26
C VAL A 185 24.71 -15.28 -40.75
N SER A 186 25.74 -16.06 -41.04
CA SER A 186 25.94 -17.40 -40.49
C SER A 186 26.43 -17.32 -39.04
N THR A 187 25.71 -17.97 -38.13
CA THR A 187 26.06 -18.06 -36.70
C THR A 187 26.70 -19.41 -36.35
N ALA A 188 27.23 -20.11 -37.34
CA ALA A 188 27.93 -21.38 -37.17
C ALA A 188 29.19 -21.23 -36.28
N THR A 189 29.56 -22.30 -35.59
CA THR A 189 30.73 -22.34 -34.69
C THR A 189 32.05 -22.18 -35.45
N GLN A 190 33.06 -21.60 -34.79
CA GLN A 190 34.38 -21.32 -35.37
C GLN A 190 35.06 -22.56 -36.01
N THR A 191 34.77 -23.77 -35.51
CA THR A 191 35.24 -25.05 -36.05
C THR A 191 34.08 -25.96 -36.45
N GLY A 192 34.30 -26.84 -37.43
CA GLY A 192 33.29 -27.72 -38.01
C GLY A 192 33.70 -28.30 -39.37
N THR A 193 32.79 -29.01 -40.03
CA THR A 193 33.04 -29.68 -41.32
C THR A 193 31.84 -29.53 -42.26
N ILE A 194 32.10 -29.18 -43.52
CA ILE A 194 31.07 -29.01 -44.56
C ILE A 194 30.25 -30.30 -44.73
N GLY A 195 28.92 -30.16 -44.79
CA GLY A 195 27.99 -31.29 -44.92
C GLY A 195 27.73 -32.07 -43.62
N VAL A 196 28.51 -31.82 -42.56
CA VAL A 196 28.37 -32.50 -41.26
C VAL A 196 27.86 -31.55 -40.18
N THR A 197 28.53 -30.43 -39.97
CA THR A 197 28.20 -29.46 -38.92
C THR A 197 27.07 -28.53 -39.38
N ALA A 198 26.13 -28.19 -38.48
CA ALA A 198 25.00 -27.32 -38.79
C ALA A 198 25.44 -25.88 -39.13
N MET A 199 24.77 -25.27 -40.11
CA MET A 199 25.10 -23.92 -40.60
C MET A 199 23.86 -23.01 -40.45
N PRO A 200 23.57 -22.54 -39.22
CA PRO A 200 22.44 -21.64 -38.98
C PRO A 200 22.69 -20.25 -39.57
N TRP A 201 21.67 -19.65 -40.17
CA TRP A 201 21.69 -18.29 -40.70
C TRP A 201 20.61 -17.45 -40.04
N VAL A 202 20.96 -16.24 -39.62
CA VAL A 202 20.05 -15.27 -39.00
C VAL A 202 20.05 -13.97 -39.79
N GLN A 203 18.90 -13.32 -39.86
CA GLN A 203 18.80 -11.97 -40.41
C GLN A 203 19.34 -10.98 -39.36
N PHE A 204 20.22 -10.08 -39.77
CA PHE A 204 20.77 -9.04 -38.87
C PHE A 204 20.65 -7.63 -39.46
N SER A 205 20.22 -7.49 -40.71
CA SER A 205 19.79 -6.21 -41.26
C SER A 205 18.50 -6.35 -42.07
N ALA A 206 17.64 -5.36 -41.93
CA ALA A 206 16.37 -5.24 -42.63
C ALA A 206 16.06 -3.75 -42.81
N ASN A 207 15.30 -3.42 -43.84
CA ASN A 207 14.68 -2.10 -43.95
C ASN A 207 13.40 -2.05 -43.10
N ASN A 208 13.51 -2.30 -41.78
CA ASN A 208 12.33 -2.34 -40.90
C ASN A 208 12.14 -0.98 -40.22
N THR A 209 11.12 -0.26 -40.68
CA THR A 209 10.52 0.90 -40.03
C THR A 209 10.00 0.49 -38.65
N TYR A 210 10.47 1.14 -37.59
CA TYR A 210 9.81 1.05 -36.30
C TYR A 210 8.38 1.62 -36.43
N TYR A 211 7.38 0.95 -35.87
CA TYR A 211 6.00 1.45 -35.86
C TYR A 211 5.64 1.91 -34.44
N ALA A 212 5.14 3.13 -34.31
CA ALA A 212 4.53 3.58 -33.07
C ALA A 212 3.11 3.02 -32.97
N GLY A 213 2.82 2.32 -31.87
CA GLY A 213 1.46 1.90 -31.54
C GLY A 213 0.58 3.08 -31.12
N THR A 214 -0.71 2.83 -30.92
CA THR A 214 -1.68 3.85 -30.50
C THR A 214 -1.23 4.57 -29.22
N GLY A 215 -1.09 5.90 -29.29
CA GLY A 215 -0.66 6.74 -28.17
C GLY A 215 0.83 7.00 -28.06
N LEU A 216 1.60 6.43 -28.97
CA LEU A 216 3.00 6.78 -29.16
C LEU A 216 3.17 7.48 -30.50
N THR A 217 4.04 8.47 -30.53
CA THR A 217 4.52 9.09 -31.78
C THR A 217 6.00 8.77 -31.92
N LEU A 218 6.38 8.15 -33.03
CA LEU A 218 7.78 7.96 -33.41
C LEU A 218 8.19 9.07 -34.38
N ALA A 219 9.13 9.92 -33.96
CA ALA A 219 9.78 10.89 -34.83
C ALA A 219 11.27 10.55 -34.90
N SER A 220 11.77 10.26 -36.09
CA SER A 220 13.12 9.74 -36.33
C SER A 220 13.41 8.49 -35.47
N ASN A 221 14.06 8.67 -34.32
CA ASN A 221 14.48 7.59 -33.42
C ASN A 221 13.91 7.77 -31.99
N THR A 222 12.98 8.71 -31.78
CA THR A 222 12.41 8.99 -30.45
C THR A 222 10.95 8.59 -30.39
N PHE A 223 10.62 7.65 -29.52
CA PHE A 223 9.25 7.40 -29.10
C PHE A 223 8.84 8.44 -28.06
N SER A 224 7.72 9.11 -28.30
CA SER A 224 7.10 10.07 -27.38
C SER A 224 5.65 9.67 -27.14
N ILE A 225 5.05 10.13 -26.04
CA ILE A 225 3.61 9.95 -25.80
C ILE A 225 2.88 10.99 -26.64
N THR A 226 1.90 10.56 -27.43
CA THR A 226 1.03 11.48 -28.17
C THR A 226 0.20 12.29 -27.16
N ASN A 227 0.12 13.62 -27.33
CA ASN A 227 -0.80 14.43 -26.53
C ASN A 227 -2.20 13.83 -26.57
N SER A 228 -2.81 13.60 -25.40
CA SER A 228 -4.19 13.15 -25.33
C SER A 228 -5.14 14.19 -25.92
N GLY A 229 -6.37 13.78 -26.26
CA GLY A 229 -7.44 14.72 -26.60
C GLY A 229 -7.88 15.63 -25.43
N VAL A 230 -7.35 15.41 -24.24
CA VAL A 230 -7.63 16.22 -23.05
C VAL A 230 -6.77 17.48 -23.06
N THR A 231 -7.42 18.64 -22.93
CA THR A 231 -6.74 19.93 -22.77
C THR A 231 -6.05 19.99 -21.41
N ALA A 232 -4.84 20.53 -21.34
CA ALA A 232 -4.13 20.69 -20.08
C ALA A 232 -4.90 21.64 -19.13
N ALA A 233 -5.45 21.11 -18.05
CA ALA A 233 -6.20 21.83 -17.03
C ALA A 233 -6.29 21.03 -15.73
N SER A 234 -6.75 21.67 -14.65
CA SER A 234 -7.18 20.97 -13.43
C SER A 234 -8.62 20.53 -13.56
N TYR A 235 -8.87 19.23 -13.42
CA TYR A 235 -10.20 18.65 -13.44
C TYR A 235 -10.60 18.22 -12.02
N GLY A 236 -11.85 18.50 -11.66
CA GLY A 236 -12.39 18.28 -10.31
C GLY A 236 -12.17 19.45 -9.35
N SER A 237 -12.98 19.51 -8.29
CA SER A 237 -12.92 20.51 -7.23
C SER A 237 -13.59 19.98 -5.95
N ALA A 238 -13.68 20.81 -4.90
CA ALA A 238 -14.48 20.48 -3.71
C ALA A 238 -15.99 20.27 -4.01
N THR A 239 -16.47 20.70 -5.19
CA THR A 239 -17.88 20.60 -5.62
C THR A 239 -18.09 19.75 -6.88
N GLN A 240 -17.01 19.24 -7.49
CA GLN A 240 -17.06 18.50 -8.75
C GLN A 240 -16.11 17.29 -8.72
N THR A 241 -16.57 16.13 -9.17
CA THR A 241 -15.73 14.94 -9.44
C THR A 241 -15.25 14.94 -10.89
N VAL A 242 -14.28 14.08 -11.22
CA VAL A 242 -13.78 13.92 -12.59
C VAL A 242 -14.35 12.65 -13.21
N THR A 243 -14.84 12.76 -14.43
CA THR A 243 -15.17 11.61 -15.28
C THR A 243 -14.13 11.50 -16.39
N PHE A 244 -13.49 10.33 -16.50
CA PHE A 244 -12.54 10.02 -17.57
C PHE A 244 -13.17 9.06 -18.57
N VAL A 245 -12.95 9.31 -19.86
CA VAL A 245 -13.26 8.35 -20.93
C VAL A 245 -11.97 7.71 -21.39
N ILE A 246 -11.88 6.39 -21.27
CA ILE A 246 -10.71 5.60 -21.64
C ILE A 246 -11.03 4.81 -22.91
N ASN A 247 -10.16 4.86 -23.92
CA ASN A 247 -10.34 4.04 -25.12
C ASN A 247 -9.96 2.57 -24.89
N ALA A 248 -10.20 1.71 -25.87
CA ALA A 248 -9.88 0.28 -25.78
C ALA A 248 -8.37 -0.02 -25.59
N GLN A 249 -7.51 0.98 -25.82
CA GLN A 249 -6.06 0.89 -25.67
C GLN A 249 -5.54 1.53 -24.37
N GLY A 250 -6.42 1.97 -23.47
CA GLY A 250 -6.05 2.49 -22.15
C GLY A 250 -5.69 3.99 -22.10
N GLN A 251 -5.89 4.74 -23.18
CA GLN A 251 -5.63 6.19 -23.19
C GLN A 251 -6.85 6.99 -22.74
N ILE A 252 -6.61 8.07 -21.99
CA ILE A 252 -7.64 9.05 -21.66
C ILE A 252 -7.93 9.90 -22.90
N THR A 253 -9.18 9.89 -23.35
CA THR A 253 -9.65 10.63 -24.54
C THR A 253 -10.52 11.83 -24.19
N SER A 254 -11.08 11.86 -22.98
CA SER A 254 -11.82 12.99 -22.43
C SER A 254 -11.69 13.00 -20.90
N ALA A 255 -11.58 14.20 -20.34
CA ALA A 255 -11.71 14.45 -18.91
C ALA A 255 -12.70 15.60 -18.72
N THR A 256 -13.73 15.39 -17.91
CA THR A 256 -14.76 16.39 -17.64
C THR A 256 -15.01 16.49 -16.13
N SER A 257 -15.09 17.71 -15.62
CA SER A 257 -15.58 17.97 -14.27
C SER A 257 -17.10 17.82 -14.27
N GLN A 258 -17.61 17.00 -13.37
CA GLN A 258 -19.04 16.78 -13.17
C GLN A 258 -19.41 17.25 -11.77
N ASN A 259 -20.49 18.00 -11.62
CA ASN A 259 -21.01 18.35 -10.31
C ASN A 259 -21.29 17.11 -9.48
N ILE A 260 -20.95 17.17 -8.19
CA ILE A 260 -21.28 16.13 -7.23
C ILE A 260 -22.81 16.10 -7.10
N ALA A 261 -23.45 15.14 -7.77
CA ALA A 261 -24.89 14.89 -7.71
C ALA A 261 -25.11 13.49 -7.13
N ILE A 262 -25.47 13.42 -5.85
CA ILE A 262 -25.87 12.18 -5.20
C ILE A 262 -27.39 12.10 -5.31
N ALA A 263 -27.93 11.08 -5.99
CA ALA A 263 -29.36 10.86 -5.99
C ALA A 263 -29.80 10.53 -4.55
N ALA A 264 -30.92 11.08 -4.09
CA ALA A 264 -31.39 10.85 -2.72
C ALA A 264 -31.59 9.36 -2.41
N THR A 265 -31.90 8.54 -3.41
CA THR A 265 -32.02 7.07 -3.32
C THR A 265 -30.71 6.35 -3.01
N GLN A 266 -29.56 7.01 -3.19
CA GLN A 266 -28.23 6.46 -2.91
C GLN A 266 -27.75 6.77 -1.49
N ILE A 267 -28.53 7.52 -0.69
CA ILE A 267 -28.24 7.82 0.71
C ILE A 267 -28.96 6.78 1.59
N THR A 268 -28.34 5.62 1.76
CA THR A 268 -28.93 4.48 2.47
C THR A 268 -28.80 4.56 4.00
N SER A 269 -27.87 5.36 4.52
CA SER A 269 -27.67 5.68 5.95
C SER A 269 -26.71 6.87 6.13
N GLY A 270 -26.76 7.56 7.27
CA GLY A 270 -25.82 8.65 7.64
C GLY A 270 -26.49 9.95 8.13
N THR A 271 -25.71 10.82 8.78
CA THR A 271 -26.12 12.18 9.16
C THR A 271 -25.66 13.18 8.08
N ILE A 272 -26.59 13.97 7.54
CA ILE A 272 -26.28 15.10 6.66
C ILE A 272 -26.25 16.36 7.52
N ASP A 273 -25.17 17.13 7.42
CA ASP A 273 -25.05 18.42 8.10
C ASP A 273 -26.25 19.33 7.77
N SER A 274 -26.84 19.95 8.78
CA SER A 274 -28.05 20.77 8.63
C SER A 274 -27.86 21.98 7.71
N ALA A 275 -26.65 22.51 7.59
CA ALA A 275 -26.34 23.59 6.64
C ALA A 275 -26.43 23.12 5.17
N ARG A 276 -26.30 21.81 4.92
CA ARG A 276 -26.37 21.20 3.58
C ARG A 276 -27.79 20.79 3.18
N ILE A 277 -28.76 20.81 4.10
CA ILE A 277 -30.19 20.74 3.81
C ILE A 277 -30.79 22.15 3.92
N SER A 278 -30.20 23.12 3.25
CA SER A 278 -30.72 24.50 3.17
C SER A 278 -31.45 24.67 1.84
N GLY A 279 -32.79 24.83 1.87
CA GLY A 279 -33.61 24.97 0.66
C GLY A 279 -35.07 24.55 0.83
N SER A 280 -35.89 24.80 -0.19
CA SER A 280 -37.29 24.36 -0.26
C SER A 280 -37.35 23.01 -0.99
N TYR A 281 -37.47 21.91 -0.24
CA TYR A 281 -37.52 20.56 -0.79
C TYR A 281 -38.97 20.07 -0.84
N THR A 282 -39.53 19.99 -2.05
CA THR A 282 -40.95 19.61 -2.28
C THR A 282 -41.21 18.10 -2.22
N GLY A 283 -40.20 17.29 -1.90
CA GLY A 283 -40.24 15.82 -2.04
C GLY A 283 -39.76 14.99 -0.85
N ILE A 284 -39.65 15.55 0.36
CA ILE A 284 -39.35 14.75 1.56
C ILE A 284 -40.63 14.03 2.00
N THR A 285 -40.85 12.80 1.52
CA THR A 285 -42.08 12.01 1.77
C THR A 285 -41.97 11.06 2.98
N GLY A 286 -40.87 11.12 3.73
CA GLY A 286 -40.67 10.33 4.94
C GLY A 286 -39.47 10.82 5.74
N VAL A 287 -39.72 11.60 6.78
CA VAL A 287 -38.77 11.76 7.88
C VAL A 287 -39.14 10.72 8.93
N GLY A 288 -38.15 9.94 9.40
CA GLY A 288 -38.33 9.13 10.60
C GLY A 288 -38.65 10.00 11.83
N THR A 289 -38.69 9.38 13.01
CA THR A 289 -38.95 10.09 14.27
C THR A 289 -37.94 11.22 14.51
N ILE A 290 -38.39 12.48 14.46
CA ILE A 290 -37.58 13.63 14.91
C ILE A 290 -37.72 13.70 16.43
N THR A 291 -36.83 13.03 17.16
CA THR A 291 -36.91 12.91 18.62
C THR A 291 -36.55 14.22 19.35
N ALA A 292 -35.81 15.14 18.70
CA ALA A 292 -35.57 16.49 19.19
C ALA A 292 -35.14 17.43 18.04
N GLY A 293 -35.70 18.65 18.00
CA GLY A 293 -35.32 19.71 17.06
C GLY A 293 -36.25 20.92 17.14
N THR A 294 -35.73 22.11 16.83
CA THR A 294 -36.52 23.35 16.69
C THR A 294 -37.00 23.47 15.25
N TRP A 295 -38.32 23.40 15.02
CA TRP A 295 -38.90 23.56 13.68
C TRP A 295 -38.92 25.06 13.28
N ASN A 296 -38.05 25.44 12.33
CA ASN A 296 -38.00 26.79 11.76
C ASN A 296 -38.74 26.90 10.40
N GLY A 297 -39.56 25.91 10.04
CA GLY A 297 -40.33 25.89 8.79
C GLY A 297 -41.68 26.61 8.89
N THR A 298 -42.34 26.82 7.74
CA THR A 298 -43.73 27.27 7.65
C THR A 298 -44.70 26.29 8.32
N THR A 299 -45.97 26.69 8.46
CA THR A 299 -47.03 25.88 9.07
C THR A 299 -47.22 24.52 8.41
N ILE A 300 -47.15 23.43 9.21
CA ILE A 300 -47.54 22.09 8.75
C ILE A 300 -49.07 22.08 8.61
N ALA A 301 -49.56 21.73 7.41
CA ALA A 301 -50.99 21.65 7.14
C ALA A 301 -51.67 20.57 7.99
N VAL A 302 -52.92 20.81 8.36
CA VAL A 302 -53.71 19.94 9.26
C VAL A 302 -53.92 18.55 8.69
N ALA A 303 -54.04 18.43 7.37
CA ALA A 303 -54.14 17.16 6.66
C ALA A 303 -52.91 16.24 6.87
N ASN A 304 -51.77 16.82 7.27
CA ASN A 304 -50.51 16.11 7.48
C ASN A 304 -50.14 16.04 8.98
N GLY A 305 -51.12 16.23 9.88
CA GLY A 305 -50.93 16.14 11.34
C GLY A 305 -50.42 17.41 12.02
N GLY A 306 -50.28 18.53 11.30
CA GLY A 306 -49.88 19.82 11.86
C GLY A 306 -51.04 20.61 12.49
N THR A 307 -50.73 21.61 13.32
CA THR A 307 -51.74 22.49 13.91
C THR A 307 -52.22 23.63 12.99
N GLY A 308 -51.52 23.86 11.86
CA GLY A 308 -51.80 25.01 10.99
C GLY A 308 -51.43 26.38 11.58
N ALA A 309 -50.77 26.44 12.75
CA ALA A 309 -50.25 27.66 13.39
C ALA A 309 -48.89 27.41 14.08
N THR A 310 -48.02 28.43 14.18
CA THR A 310 -46.68 28.33 14.80
C THR A 310 -46.68 28.45 16.32
N THR A 311 -47.73 29.02 16.94
CA THR A 311 -47.96 29.07 18.40
C THR A 311 -49.47 29.04 18.71
N LEU A 312 -49.89 28.42 19.82
CA LEU A 312 -51.27 28.47 20.32
C LEU A 312 -51.28 28.76 21.83
N THR A 313 -52.13 29.70 22.28
CA THR A 313 -52.43 29.99 23.68
C THR A 313 -53.94 30.09 23.88
N GLY A 314 -54.49 29.36 24.86
CA GLY A 314 -55.94 29.31 25.15
C GLY A 314 -56.52 27.89 25.09
N TYR A 315 -57.85 27.79 25.05
CA TYR A 315 -58.57 26.51 24.96
C TYR A 315 -58.67 26.06 23.50
N VAL A 316 -58.37 24.78 23.23
CA VAL A 316 -58.29 24.22 21.87
C VAL A 316 -59.28 23.07 21.72
N LYS A 317 -60.14 23.13 20.69
CA LYS A 317 -61.03 22.02 20.30
C LYS A 317 -60.71 21.55 18.88
N GLY A 318 -60.58 20.24 18.71
CA GLY A 318 -60.50 19.62 17.38
C GLY A 318 -61.88 19.21 16.87
N ASN A 319 -62.18 19.56 15.61
CA ASN A 319 -63.40 19.08 14.93
C ASN A 319 -63.10 17.97 13.90
N GLY A 320 -61.84 17.52 13.80
CA GLY A 320 -61.40 16.48 12.86
C GLY A 320 -61.38 16.89 11.38
N ALA A 321 -61.73 18.13 11.03
CA ALA A 321 -61.90 18.57 9.63
C ALA A 321 -61.33 19.97 9.31
N SER A 322 -60.91 20.76 10.29
CA SER A 322 -60.40 22.14 10.11
C SER A 322 -59.21 22.44 11.04
N PRO A 323 -58.41 23.49 10.77
CA PRO A 323 -57.31 23.91 11.66
C PRO A 323 -57.77 24.20 13.09
N PHE A 324 -56.95 23.78 14.06
CA PHE A 324 -57.19 24.07 15.48
C PHE A 324 -57.20 25.60 15.69
N THR A 325 -58.31 26.14 16.17
CA THR A 325 -58.43 27.57 16.52
C THR A 325 -58.41 27.70 18.04
N ALA A 326 -57.50 28.50 18.60
CA ALA A 326 -57.50 28.80 20.03
C ALA A 326 -58.52 29.89 20.35
N ASN A 327 -59.31 29.71 21.39
CA ASN A 327 -60.22 30.73 21.91
C ASN A 327 -59.83 31.14 23.33
N ALA A 328 -59.99 32.42 23.66
CA ALA A 328 -59.64 32.98 24.97
C ALA A 328 -60.62 32.58 26.08
N THR A 329 -61.82 32.11 25.72
CA THR A 329 -62.88 31.69 26.65
C THR A 329 -63.54 30.39 26.17
N ILE A 330 -64.02 29.55 27.08
CA ILE A 330 -64.78 28.34 26.74
C ILE A 330 -66.19 28.77 26.29
N PRO A 331 -66.63 28.50 25.04
CA PRO A 331 -67.98 28.80 24.60
C PRO A 331 -69.02 28.06 25.45
N ASN A 332 -70.11 28.72 25.82
CA ASN A 332 -71.18 28.13 26.64
C ASN A 332 -71.88 26.91 25.99
N THR A 333 -71.84 26.80 24.66
CA THR A 333 -72.36 25.65 23.90
C THR A 333 -71.54 24.37 24.09
N ASP A 334 -70.31 24.50 24.59
CA ASP A 334 -69.37 23.41 24.77
C ASP A 334 -69.41 22.78 26.17
N ILE A 335 -70.17 23.38 27.09
CA ILE A 335 -70.45 22.85 28.43
C ILE A 335 -71.79 22.14 28.37
N THR A 336 -71.77 20.84 28.07
CA THR A 336 -72.96 19.99 28.18
C THR A 336 -72.91 19.22 29.51
N GLY A 337 -73.95 19.38 30.32
CA GLY A 337 -74.07 18.78 31.66
C GLY A 337 -73.47 19.64 32.77
N LEU A 338 -74.27 20.55 33.35
CA LEU A 338 -73.95 21.13 34.66
C LEU A 338 -74.12 20.02 35.72
N GLY A 339 -73.05 19.27 35.98
CA GLY A 339 -72.93 18.52 37.23
C GLY A 339 -73.03 19.50 38.42
N THR A 340 -73.62 19.05 39.52
CA THR A 340 -73.87 19.84 40.76
C THR A 340 -72.71 20.77 41.12
N MET A 341 -72.94 22.08 41.01
CA MET A 341 -72.01 23.12 41.48
C MET A 341 -72.33 23.45 42.94
N SER A 342 -71.39 23.14 43.84
CA SER A 342 -71.60 23.24 45.31
C SER A 342 -71.52 24.67 45.86
N THR A 343 -70.94 25.64 45.14
CA THR A 343 -70.82 27.03 45.62
C THR A 343 -70.79 28.05 44.48
N GLN A 344 -71.80 28.92 44.41
CA GLN A 344 -71.73 30.21 43.70
C GLN A 344 -71.65 31.33 44.73
N ASN A 345 -70.51 32.00 44.81
CA ASN A 345 -70.36 33.23 45.61
C ASN A 345 -70.71 34.42 44.70
N ALA A 346 -72.01 34.62 44.41
CA ALA A 346 -72.49 35.70 43.56
C ALA A 346 -73.70 36.39 44.22
N ASN A 347 -73.71 37.71 44.27
CA ASN A 347 -74.77 38.51 44.90
C ASN A 347 -76.07 38.60 44.09
N SER A 348 -76.14 37.97 42.91
CA SER A 348 -77.33 37.91 42.06
C SER A 348 -77.23 36.72 41.09
N VAL A 349 -78.23 35.82 41.14
CA VAL A 349 -78.38 34.71 40.18
C VAL A 349 -79.71 34.92 39.44
N VAL A 350 -79.65 35.12 38.12
CA VAL A 350 -80.84 35.17 37.26
C VAL A 350 -81.07 33.79 36.67
N ILE A 351 -82.15 33.13 37.08
CA ILE A 351 -82.62 31.86 36.48
C ILE A 351 -83.69 32.22 35.45
N THR A 352 -83.34 32.19 34.17
CA THR A 352 -84.31 32.41 33.09
C THR A 352 -84.80 31.07 32.57
N GLY A 353 -86.09 30.75 32.79
CA GLY A 353 -86.77 29.61 32.17
C GLY A 353 -87.03 28.38 33.05
N GLY A 354 -86.96 28.48 34.39
CA GLY A 354 -87.30 27.38 35.29
C GLY A 354 -87.77 27.83 36.68
N SER A 355 -88.49 26.96 37.37
CA SER A 355 -88.98 27.19 38.74
C SER A 355 -87.89 26.92 39.78
N ALA A 356 -87.75 27.80 40.77
CA ALA A 356 -86.91 27.56 41.95
C ALA A 356 -87.79 27.25 43.16
N THR A 357 -87.71 26.03 43.69
CA THR A 357 -88.28 25.69 45.00
C THR A 357 -87.31 26.16 46.09
N LEU A 358 -87.62 27.29 46.71
CA LEU A 358 -86.82 27.88 47.78
C LEU A 358 -87.31 27.34 49.14
N SER A 359 -86.67 26.30 49.67
CA SER A 359 -87.10 25.65 50.93
C SER A 359 -86.73 26.43 52.20
N THR A 360 -85.93 27.49 52.09
CA THR A 360 -85.44 28.27 53.23
C THR A 360 -85.31 29.76 52.89
N LEU A 361 -86.33 30.54 53.28
CA LEU A 361 -86.23 32.00 53.39
C LEU A 361 -85.62 32.33 54.76
N ILE A 362 -84.37 32.79 54.79
CA ILE A 362 -83.73 33.25 56.03
C ILE A 362 -84.10 34.74 56.21
N THR A 363 -85.10 35.04 57.03
CA THR A 363 -85.47 36.43 57.36
C THR A 363 -84.74 36.91 58.61
N SER A 364 -83.51 37.41 58.47
CA SER A 364 -82.85 38.14 59.58
C SER A 364 -83.41 39.57 59.65
N GLY A 365 -84.09 39.91 60.76
CA GLY A 365 -84.44 41.31 61.10
C GLY A 365 -85.92 41.67 61.25
N LEU A 366 -86.84 40.70 61.37
CA LEU A 366 -88.28 40.99 61.55
C LEU A 366 -88.69 41.02 63.03
N THR A 367 -89.41 42.05 63.47
CA THR A 367 -89.92 42.24 64.85
C THR A 367 -91.40 41.85 65.04
N GLY A 368 -92.00 41.06 64.13
CA GLY A 368 -93.41 40.63 64.18
C GLY A 368 -93.69 39.30 63.44
N TYR A 369 -94.96 38.89 63.32
CA TYR A 369 -95.39 37.62 62.70
C TYR A 369 -96.05 37.82 61.32
N LEU A 370 -95.83 36.88 60.40
CA LEU A 370 -96.54 36.74 59.13
C LEU A 370 -97.55 35.60 59.25
N TYR A 371 -98.82 35.85 58.90
CA TYR A 371 -99.83 34.80 58.77
C TYR A 371 -100.60 34.95 57.46
N GLY A 372 -101.02 33.81 56.90
CA GLY A 372 -101.90 33.79 55.73
C GLY A 372 -103.34 34.03 56.18
N ASN A 373 -104.02 35.03 55.61
CA ASN A 373 -105.41 35.35 55.95
C ASN A 373 -106.45 34.65 55.04
N GLY A 374 -106.04 33.62 54.29
CA GLY A 374 -106.91 32.86 53.38
C GLY A 374 -107.14 33.50 52.00
N SER A 375 -106.53 34.64 51.69
CA SER A 375 -106.38 35.16 50.32
C SER A 375 -104.89 35.27 50.02
N SER A 376 -104.41 35.05 48.79
CA SER A 376 -102.99 34.92 48.42
C SER A 376 -102.07 36.15 48.64
N ALA A 377 -102.31 36.97 49.65
CA ALA A 377 -101.44 38.02 50.14
C ALA A 377 -101.08 37.76 51.62
N VAL A 378 -99.79 37.89 51.96
CA VAL A 378 -99.31 37.78 53.34
C VAL A 378 -99.35 39.17 54.00
N SER A 379 -99.95 39.27 55.20
CA SER A 379 -99.98 40.50 56.00
C SER A 379 -99.14 40.36 57.27
N ALA A 380 -98.44 41.43 57.67
CA ALA A 380 -97.64 41.48 58.90
C ALA A 380 -98.46 42.00 60.10
N SER A 381 -98.31 41.38 61.27
CA SER A 381 -98.96 41.79 62.54
C SER A 381 -98.02 41.69 63.74
N THR A 382 -98.20 42.55 64.74
CA THR A 382 -97.43 42.60 65.99
C THR A 382 -98.10 41.88 67.17
N THR A 383 -99.28 41.26 66.99
CA THR A 383 -100.02 40.57 68.06
C THR A 383 -100.75 39.32 67.54
N ILE A 384 -100.65 38.19 68.25
CA ILE A 384 -101.29 36.88 67.92
C ILE A 384 -102.71 36.84 68.55
N PRO A 385 -103.79 36.60 67.78
CA PRO A 385 -105.10 36.29 68.35
C PRO A 385 -105.07 34.90 69.01
N THR A 386 -105.39 34.84 70.30
CA THR A 386 -105.42 33.63 71.14
C THR A 386 -106.49 32.60 70.77
N SER A 387 -107.30 32.86 69.73
CA SER A 387 -108.35 31.97 69.23
C SER A 387 -107.88 30.93 68.21
N ALA A 388 -106.58 30.88 67.89
CA ALA A 388 -105.99 29.87 66.98
C ALA A 388 -104.89 29.00 67.63
N LEU A 389 -104.97 28.79 68.96
CA LEU A 389 -104.60 27.59 69.78
C LEU A 389 -103.63 26.56 69.14
N SER A 390 -102.67 25.89 69.79
CA SER A 390 -102.42 25.48 71.19
C SER A 390 -101.09 24.69 71.15
N GLY A 391 -100.18 24.87 72.12
CA GLY A 391 -98.82 24.27 72.08
C GLY A 391 -98.72 22.73 72.22
N SER A 392 -97.63 22.16 71.68
CA SER A 392 -97.22 20.74 71.79
C SER A 392 -96.13 20.52 72.85
N PHE A 393 -96.33 19.54 73.74
CA PHE A 393 -95.33 18.87 74.57
C PHE A 393 -95.02 17.48 73.99
N VAL A 394 -93.89 16.85 74.34
CA VAL A 394 -93.60 15.44 73.97
C VAL A 394 -94.46 14.51 74.83
N SER A 395 -95.39 13.76 74.22
CA SER A 395 -96.37 12.95 74.95
C SER A 395 -96.02 11.45 75.07
N THR A 396 -95.11 10.89 74.26
CA THR A 396 -94.66 9.46 74.32
C THR A 396 -93.26 9.22 73.69
N PHE A 397 -92.52 8.16 74.07
CA PHE A 397 -91.26 7.71 73.44
C PHE A 397 -91.24 6.17 73.20
N SER A 398 -90.62 5.69 72.11
CA SER A 398 -90.46 4.24 71.82
C SER A 398 -89.09 3.92 71.19
N ALA A 399 -88.45 2.84 71.64
CA ALA A 399 -87.21 2.30 71.09
C ALA A 399 -87.47 0.97 70.34
N GLY A 400 -88.18 1.04 69.21
CA GLY A 400 -88.51 -0.11 68.34
C GLY A 400 -87.54 -0.32 67.15
N THR A 401 -87.66 -1.47 66.48
CA THR A 401 -86.72 -2.10 65.53
C THR A 401 -86.43 -1.35 64.22
N THR A 402 -86.66 -0.03 64.14
CA THR A 402 -86.40 0.80 62.94
C THR A 402 -85.77 2.17 63.23
N GLY A 403 -85.19 2.40 64.42
CA GLY A 403 -84.41 3.62 64.75
C GLY A 403 -85.22 4.77 65.40
N PHE A 404 -84.53 5.86 65.78
CA PHE A 404 -85.12 7.02 66.48
C PHE A 404 -86.05 7.84 65.58
N THR A 405 -87.33 7.46 65.51
CA THR A 405 -88.36 8.25 64.82
C THR A 405 -89.55 8.51 65.75
N PRO A 406 -89.94 9.78 65.99
CA PRO A 406 -91.21 10.10 66.65
C PRO A 406 -92.37 9.69 65.74
N SER A 407 -93.43 9.08 66.29
CA SER A 407 -94.60 8.68 65.50
C SER A 407 -95.46 9.87 65.00
N THR A 408 -95.18 11.11 65.44
CA THR A 408 -95.46 12.39 64.76
C THR A 408 -94.51 13.49 65.29
N GLY A 409 -94.19 14.51 64.48
CA GLY A 409 -93.15 15.51 64.77
C GLY A 409 -93.45 16.38 65.99
N THR A 410 -92.75 16.10 67.10
CA THR A 410 -92.61 17.01 68.25
C THR A 410 -91.18 17.54 68.29
N THR A 411 -90.99 18.76 68.78
CA THR A 411 -89.67 19.34 69.07
C THR A 411 -89.44 19.35 70.58
N GLY A 412 -88.46 18.56 71.03
CA GLY A 412 -87.91 18.49 72.39
C GLY A 412 -86.76 17.48 72.43
N ALA A 413 -85.66 17.77 73.12
CA ALA A 413 -84.47 16.91 73.13
C ALA A 413 -84.60 15.71 74.10
N ILE A 414 -84.10 14.53 73.71
CA ILE A 414 -83.96 13.34 74.57
C ILE A 414 -82.46 13.01 74.75
N THR A 415 -82.02 12.85 75.99
CA THR A 415 -80.63 12.51 76.35
C THR A 415 -80.60 11.13 77.03
N LEU A 416 -79.74 10.20 76.57
CA LEU A 416 -79.61 8.84 77.14
C LEU A 416 -78.18 8.56 77.63
N SER A 417 -78.05 7.79 78.72
CA SER A 417 -76.80 7.23 79.26
C SER A 417 -76.76 5.70 79.05
N GLY A 418 -76.02 5.21 78.05
CA GLY A 418 -75.83 3.77 77.75
C GLY A 418 -75.85 3.40 76.25
N THR A 419 -75.57 2.14 75.91
CA THR A 419 -75.42 1.64 74.51
C THR A 419 -76.72 1.07 73.93
N LEU A 420 -77.03 1.41 72.67
CA LEU A 420 -78.23 1.02 71.91
C LEU A 420 -78.08 -0.37 71.22
N ASN A 421 -79.16 -1.15 71.05
CA ASN A 421 -79.14 -2.51 70.47
C ASN A 421 -78.97 -2.54 68.92
N VAL A 422 -78.53 -3.66 68.33
CA VAL A 422 -78.27 -3.80 66.87
C VAL A 422 -79.53 -3.71 66.01
N ALA A 423 -80.65 -4.28 66.46
CA ALA A 423 -81.90 -4.28 65.69
C ALA A 423 -82.47 -2.86 65.48
N ASN A 424 -81.98 -1.87 66.22
CA ASN A 424 -82.45 -0.50 66.20
C ASN A 424 -81.34 0.49 65.78
N GLY A 425 -80.28 0.03 65.12
CA GLY A 425 -79.18 0.85 64.60
C GLY A 425 -78.04 1.16 65.58
N GLY A 426 -77.99 0.51 66.75
CA GLY A 426 -76.81 0.49 67.63
C GLY A 426 -75.85 -0.66 67.29
N THR A 427 -74.76 -0.83 68.04
CA THR A 427 -73.87 -2.01 67.90
C THR A 427 -74.25 -3.15 68.85
N GLY A 428 -75.20 -2.93 69.77
CA GLY A 428 -75.80 -3.91 70.68
C GLY A 428 -74.86 -4.79 71.49
N VAL A 429 -73.71 -4.25 71.93
CA VAL A 429 -72.82 -4.95 72.87
C VAL A 429 -72.87 -4.24 74.23
N THR A 430 -73.32 -4.95 75.27
CA THR A 430 -73.39 -4.46 76.66
C THR A 430 -72.28 -5.04 77.56
N ALA A 431 -71.51 -6.03 77.06
CA ALA A 431 -70.21 -6.45 77.59
C ALA A 431 -69.47 -7.28 76.50
N SER A 432 -68.19 -7.01 76.28
CA SER A 432 -67.32 -7.79 75.36
C SER A 432 -66.66 -8.92 76.14
N SER A 433 -67.09 -10.17 75.92
CA SER A 433 -66.42 -11.37 76.42
C SER A 433 -65.79 -12.15 75.27
N GLY A 434 -64.46 -12.02 75.11
CA GLY A 434 -63.64 -12.95 74.31
C GLY A 434 -63.67 -12.75 72.79
N VAL A 435 -62.70 -11.97 72.28
CA VAL A 435 -62.05 -12.06 70.96
C VAL A 435 -62.97 -12.12 69.70
N ASN A 436 -63.33 -10.92 69.24
CA ASN A 436 -63.58 -10.50 67.84
C ASN A 436 -64.71 -11.14 67.01
N SER A 437 -65.89 -10.51 66.98
CA SER A 437 -66.95 -10.80 65.99
C SER A 437 -67.57 -9.57 65.31
N VAL A 438 -66.94 -8.39 65.38
CA VAL A 438 -67.43 -7.19 64.66
C VAL A 438 -66.40 -6.72 63.66
N VAL A 439 -66.57 -7.14 62.41
CA VAL A 439 -65.90 -6.50 61.29
C VAL A 439 -66.90 -5.55 60.63
N LEU A 440 -66.68 -4.26 60.82
CA LEU A 440 -67.45 -3.23 60.10
C LEU A 440 -67.03 -3.29 58.64
N ARG A 441 -68.00 -3.56 57.76
CA ARG A 441 -67.84 -3.41 56.32
C ARG A 441 -68.40 -2.05 55.90
N ASP A 442 -67.64 -1.30 55.12
CA ASP A 442 -68.20 -0.12 54.47
C ASP A 442 -69.08 -0.51 53.27
N SER A 443 -69.72 0.47 52.63
CA SER A 443 -70.54 0.28 51.42
C SER A 443 -69.76 -0.29 50.23
N ASN A 444 -68.45 -0.22 50.28
CA ASN A 444 -67.52 -0.72 49.26
C ASN A 444 -66.98 -2.10 49.62
N ALA A 445 -67.58 -2.76 50.61
CA ALA A 445 -67.20 -4.08 51.10
C ALA A 445 -65.83 -4.15 51.80
N ASN A 446 -65.18 -3.02 52.09
CA ASN A 446 -63.89 -2.96 52.76
C ASN A 446 -64.02 -3.30 54.25
N ILE A 447 -63.05 -4.03 54.77
CA ILE A 447 -62.96 -4.43 56.16
C ILE A 447 -61.90 -3.56 56.83
N THR A 448 -62.28 -2.81 57.87
CA THR A 448 -61.31 -2.09 58.73
C THR A 448 -61.18 -2.81 60.06
N ALA A 449 -59.99 -3.36 60.35
CA ALA A 449 -59.67 -4.03 61.59
C ALA A 449 -58.32 -3.53 62.14
N ASN A 450 -58.20 -3.44 63.46
CA ASN A 450 -57.00 -2.90 64.11
C ASN A 450 -55.83 -3.91 64.13
N ALA A 451 -56.14 -5.21 64.09
CA ALA A 451 -55.18 -6.30 63.94
C ALA A 451 -55.87 -7.47 63.21
N LEU A 452 -55.19 -8.03 62.21
CA LEU A 452 -55.63 -9.20 61.45
C LEU A 452 -54.48 -10.22 61.49
N ASP A 453 -54.67 -11.32 62.21
CA ASP A 453 -53.72 -12.43 62.26
C ASP A 453 -54.30 -13.63 61.49
N ASP A 454 -53.64 -14.03 60.40
CA ASP A 454 -53.98 -15.28 59.69
C ASP A 454 -53.56 -16.49 60.53
N GLY A 455 -54.38 -17.55 60.52
CA GLY A 455 -54.03 -18.82 61.18
C GLY A 455 -52.73 -19.42 60.61
N TYR A 456 -51.81 -19.80 61.50
CA TYR A 456 -50.48 -20.34 61.18
C TYR A 456 -50.33 -21.80 61.61
N THR A 457 -49.61 -22.62 60.84
CA THR A 457 -49.32 -24.02 61.16
C THR A 457 -47.88 -24.38 60.81
N ASN A 458 -47.19 -25.04 61.73
CA ASN A 458 -45.83 -25.54 61.53
C ASN A 458 -45.83 -27.07 61.48
N VAL A 459 -45.19 -27.67 60.48
CA VAL A 459 -45.16 -29.13 60.29
C VAL A 459 -43.74 -29.60 60.01
N SER A 460 -43.33 -30.74 60.58
CA SER A 460 -42.07 -31.38 60.20
C SER A 460 -42.29 -32.25 58.97
N ALA A 461 -41.41 -32.12 57.98
CA ALA A 461 -41.44 -32.89 56.74
C ALA A 461 -41.40 -34.39 57.02
N SER A 462 -42.27 -35.12 56.34
CA SER A 462 -42.42 -36.58 56.48
C SER A 462 -42.56 -37.31 55.15
N GLY A 463 -42.53 -36.59 54.02
CA GLY A 463 -42.78 -37.15 52.68
C GLY A 463 -44.24 -37.54 52.40
N THR A 464 -45.13 -37.41 53.38
CA THR A 464 -46.56 -37.76 53.25
C THR A 464 -47.36 -36.67 52.52
N THR A 465 -48.69 -36.85 52.38
CA THR A 465 -49.59 -35.82 51.83
C THR A 465 -50.38 -35.13 52.93
N ILE A 466 -50.25 -33.82 53.04
CA ILE A 466 -51.13 -32.96 53.86
C ILE A 466 -52.31 -32.56 52.99
N THR A 467 -53.53 -32.96 53.35
CA THR A 467 -54.74 -32.55 52.63
C THR A 467 -55.41 -31.40 53.36
N LEU A 468 -55.54 -30.27 52.67
CA LEU A 468 -56.18 -29.08 53.20
C LEU A 468 -57.69 -29.11 52.95
N VAL A 469 -58.45 -28.47 53.84
CA VAL A 469 -59.90 -28.27 53.74
C VAL A 469 -60.21 -26.77 53.80
N ALA A 470 -61.45 -26.37 53.53
CA ALA A 470 -61.86 -24.95 53.55
C ALA A 470 -61.55 -24.22 54.87
N SER A 471 -61.54 -24.96 55.99
CA SER A 471 -61.23 -24.46 57.33
C SER A 471 -59.77 -24.60 57.74
N SER A 472 -58.89 -25.11 56.86
CA SER A 472 -57.46 -25.18 57.14
C SER A 472 -56.87 -23.78 57.33
N THR A 473 -55.81 -23.72 58.12
CA THR A 473 -54.99 -22.51 58.24
C THR A 473 -54.46 -22.11 56.87
N ARG A 474 -54.22 -20.81 56.68
CA ARG A 474 -53.78 -20.28 55.38
C ARG A 474 -52.27 -20.21 55.26
N ARG A 475 -51.53 -20.32 56.37
CA ARG A 475 -50.07 -20.21 56.40
C ARG A 475 -49.42 -21.45 56.98
N TYR A 476 -48.52 -22.05 56.20
CA TYR A 476 -47.76 -23.24 56.59
C TYR A 476 -46.26 -22.99 56.51
N THR A 477 -45.53 -23.43 57.53
CA THR A 477 -44.08 -23.61 57.48
C THR A 477 -43.76 -25.09 57.62
N ILE A 478 -43.00 -25.62 56.67
CA ILE A 478 -42.52 -27.01 56.68
C ILE A 478 -41.05 -27.00 57.06
N THR A 479 -40.68 -27.76 58.09
CA THR A 479 -39.32 -27.84 58.64
C THR A 479 -38.76 -29.26 58.51
N GLY A 480 -37.48 -29.50 58.79
CA GLY A 480 -36.89 -30.85 58.72
C GLY A 480 -36.28 -31.17 57.35
N SER A 481 -36.41 -32.41 56.86
CA SER A 481 -35.84 -32.82 55.57
C SER A 481 -36.66 -33.91 54.88
N GLY A 482 -36.45 -34.11 53.57
CA GLY A 482 -37.01 -35.24 52.81
C GLY A 482 -38.26 -34.91 51.98
N GLY A 483 -38.74 -33.67 52.00
CA GLY A 483 -39.87 -33.19 51.18
C GLY A 483 -41.24 -33.43 51.80
N GLN A 484 -42.27 -32.83 51.19
CA GLN A 484 -43.66 -32.94 51.63
C GLN A 484 -44.60 -32.72 50.44
N VAL A 485 -45.74 -33.42 50.40
CA VAL A 485 -46.82 -33.12 49.44
C VAL A 485 -47.94 -32.40 50.17
N ILE A 486 -48.45 -31.32 49.57
CA ILE A 486 -49.61 -30.57 50.07
C ILE A 486 -50.68 -30.59 48.98
N LYS A 487 -51.89 -30.98 49.35
CA LYS A 487 -53.06 -30.98 48.48
C LYS A 487 -53.99 -29.87 48.92
N LEU A 488 -54.24 -28.90 48.04
CA LEU A 488 -55.14 -27.78 48.30
C LEU A 488 -56.61 -28.24 48.43
N PRO A 489 -57.47 -27.46 49.12
CA PRO A 489 -58.87 -27.81 49.30
C PRO A 489 -59.64 -27.88 47.98
N ASP A 490 -60.84 -28.45 48.02
CA ASP A 490 -61.82 -28.27 46.96
C ASP A 490 -62.08 -26.77 46.73
N ALA A 491 -61.67 -26.26 45.58
CA ALA A 491 -61.73 -24.83 45.28
C ALA A 491 -63.15 -24.27 45.34
N THR A 492 -64.19 -25.06 45.04
CA THR A 492 -65.61 -24.64 45.10
C THR A 492 -66.06 -24.30 46.52
N THR A 493 -65.32 -24.76 47.54
CA THR A 493 -65.57 -24.46 48.97
C THR A 493 -64.86 -23.19 49.45
N LEU A 494 -64.10 -22.52 48.57
CA LEU A 494 -63.34 -21.30 48.86
C LEU A 494 -63.93 -20.10 48.10
N LEU A 495 -63.66 -18.91 48.63
CA LEU A 495 -63.90 -17.65 47.92
C LEU A 495 -62.86 -17.48 46.81
N SER A 496 -63.27 -16.92 45.67
CA SER A 496 -62.34 -16.49 44.62
C SER A 496 -61.34 -15.48 45.20
N GLY A 497 -60.04 -15.68 44.94
CA GLY A 497 -58.96 -14.90 45.55
C GLY A 497 -58.47 -15.44 46.91
N ALA A 498 -58.89 -16.63 47.34
CA ALA A 498 -58.30 -17.28 48.51
C ALA A 498 -56.79 -17.52 48.31
N VAL A 499 -56.00 -17.21 49.35
CA VAL A 499 -54.54 -17.29 49.33
C VAL A 499 -54.06 -18.31 50.37
N PHE A 500 -53.19 -19.22 49.95
CA PHE A 500 -52.41 -20.09 50.84
C PHE A 500 -50.93 -19.76 50.73
N GLN A 501 -50.23 -19.79 51.86
CA GLN A 501 -48.81 -19.49 51.97
C GLN A 501 -48.05 -20.72 52.44
N PHE A 502 -46.95 -21.03 51.76
CA PHE A 502 -46.11 -22.17 52.08
C PHE A 502 -44.64 -21.74 52.14
N ASP A 503 -44.04 -21.94 53.30
CA ASP A 503 -42.63 -21.68 53.57
C ASP A 503 -41.90 -23.02 53.71
N ASN A 504 -41.01 -23.31 52.76
CA ASN A 504 -40.18 -24.51 52.79
C ASN A 504 -38.88 -24.27 53.56
N ASN A 505 -38.98 -24.23 54.88
CA ASN A 505 -37.84 -24.13 55.78
C ASN A 505 -37.22 -25.51 56.12
N GLN A 506 -37.17 -26.41 55.14
CA GLN A 506 -36.45 -27.67 55.25
C GLN A 506 -34.94 -27.46 55.03
N THR A 507 -34.11 -28.32 55.62
CA THR A 507 -32.67 -28.37 55.38
C THR A 507 -32.35 -28.92 54.00
N THR A 508 -33.14 -29.91 53.54
CA THR A 508 -33.10 -30.48 52.19
C THR A 508 -34.47 -31.03 51.78
N GLY A 509 -34.80 -31.00 50.49
CA GLY A 509 -36.07 -31.53 49.95
C GLY A 509 -37.05 -30.44 49.50
N ALA A 510 -37.97 -30.80 48.60
CA ALA A 510 -38.96 -29.89 48.05
C ALA A 510 -40.36 -30.14 48.64
N ILE A 511 -41.15 -29.08 48.81
CA ILE A 511 -42.59 -29.21 48.99
C ILE A 511 -43.23 -29.22 47.60
N THR A 512 -44.15 -30.14 47.35
CA THR A 512 -45.00 -30.11 46.16
C THR A 512 -46.40 -29.71 46.56
N ILE A 513 -46.96 -28.70 45.89
CA ILE A 513 -48.30 -28.20 46.13
C ILE A 513 -49.16 -28.59 44.93
N ASN A 514 -50.15 -29.43 45.18
CA ASN A 514 -51.07 -29.95 44.19
C ASN A 514 -52.47 -29.35 44.38
N ASN A 515 -53.20 -29.20 43.28
CA ASN A 515 -54.62 -28.90 43.34
C ASN A 515 -55.42 -30.09 43.89
N ASN A 516 -56.73 -29.91 44.10
CA ASN A 516 -57.58 -30.97 44.64
C ASN A 516 -57.70 -32.22 43.72
N SER A 517 -57.30 -32.13 42.45
CA SER A 517 -57.20 -33.25 41.50
C SER A 517 -55.82 -33.92 41.46
N ASN A 518 -54.91 -33.57 42.37
CA ASN A 518 -53.52 -34.03 42.46
C ASN A 518 -52.60 -33.55 41.31
N THR A 519 -53.00 -32.55 40.53
CA THR A 519 -52.12 -31.92 39.55
C THR A 519 -51.17 -30.96 40.24
N LEU A 520 -49.88 -31.02 39.91
CA LEU A 520 -48.86 -30.12 40.45
C LEU A 520 -49.15 -28.67 40.03
N ILE A 521 -49.19 -27.78 41.03
CA ILE A 521 -49.23 -26.33 40.83
C ILE A 521 -47.80 -25.79 40.89
N VAL A 522 -47.06 -26.12 41.96
CA VAL A 522 -45.68 -25.65 42.14
C VAL A 522 -44.88 -26.61 43.02
N SER A 523 -43.59 -26.76 42.71
CA SER A 523 -42.61 -27.42 43.56
C SER A 523 -41.71 -26.34 44.17
N VAL A 524 -41.69 -26.26 45.49
CA VAL A 524 -40.96 -25.24 46.26
C VAL A 524 -39.68 -25.87 46.80
N PRO A 525 -38.48 -25.43 46.35
CA PRO A 525 -37.21 -25.96 46.86
C PRO A 525 -36.97 -25.55 48.32
N SER A 526 -36.00 -26.19 48.98
CA SER A 526 -35.51 -25.78 50.31
C SER A 526 -35.18 -24.29 50.34
N GLY A 527 -35.65 -23.57 51.36
CA GLY A 527 -35.49 -22.12 51.51
C GLY A 527 -36.45 -21.27 50.66
N GLY A 528 -37.35 -21.89 49.89
CA GLY A 528 -38.33 -21.19 49.07
C GLY A 528 -39.61 -20.83 49.82
N PHE A 529 -40.22 -19.71 49.43
CA PHE A 529 -41.52 -19.25 49.93
C PHE A 529 -42.44 -18.97 48.74
N VAL A 530 -43.67 -19.50 48.79
CA VAL A 530 -44.67 -19.28 47.73
C VAL A 530 -46.04 -18.93 48.30
N LEU A 531 -46.73 -18.04 47.61
CA LEU A 531 -48.16 -17.80 47.74
C LEU A 531 -48.87 -18.49 46.59
N VAL A 532 -49.96 -19.19 46.87
CA VAL A 532 -50.80 -19.82 45.85
C VAL A 532 -52.19 -19.21 45.93
N ASN A 533 -52.59 -18.51 44.87
CA ASN A 533 -53.82 -17.73 44.80
C ASN A 533 -54.87 -18.42 43.95
N LEU A 534 -56.09 -18.52 44.45
CA LEU A 534 -57.20 -19.08 43.68
C LEU A 534 -57.74 -18.05 42.69
N LEU A 535 -57.49 -18.25 41.39
CA LEU A 535 -57.99 -17.37 40.33
C LEU A 535 -59.45 -17.67 39.96
N SER A 536 -59.82 -18.95 39.98
CA SER A 536 -61.19 -19.38 39.67
C SER A 536 -61.55 -20.62 40.46
N ASN A 537 -62.73 -20.59 41.07
CA ASN A 537 -63.32 -21.67 41.85
C ASN A 537 -64.46 -22.40 41.11
N SER A 538 -64.54 -22.29 39.77
CA SER A 538 -65.63 -22.87 38.98
C SER A 538 -65.62 -24.41 38.88
N ILE A 539 -64.54 -25.07 39.33
CA ILE A 539 -64.37 -26.52 39.40
C ILE A 539 -63.63 -26.89 40.70
N SER A 540 -63.75 -28.13 41.16
CA SER A 540 -63.15 -28.56 42.45
C SER A 540 -61.62 -28.48 42.50
N ALA A 541 -60.95 -28.64 41.37
CA ALA A 541 -59.51 -28.43 41.27
C ALA A 541 -59.12 -26.94 41.46
N GLY A 542 -59.99 -26.03 41.02
CA GLY A 542 -59.69 -24.61 40.85
C GLY A 542 -58.62 -24.33 39.79
N SER A 543 -58.46 -23.07 39.45
CA SER A 543 -57.27 -22.55 38.75
C SER A 543 -56.46 -21.74 39.75
N TRP A 544 -55.21 -22.13 39.96
CA TRP A 544 -54.34 -21.55 40.97
C TRP A 544 -53.13 -20.90 40.33
N ASP A 545 -52.79 -19.71 40.80
CA ASP A 545 -51.63 -18.96 40.39
C ASP A 545 -50.54 -19.00 41.45
N ARG A 546 -49.28 -19.09 41.02
CA ARG A 546 -48.12 -19.13 41.92
C ARG A 546 -47.47 -17.75 41.96
N HIS A 547 -47.20 -17.26 43.15
CA HIS A 547 -46.40 -16.07 43.39
C HIS A 547 -45.25 -16.42 44.33
N ASP A 548 -44.05 -16.55 43.77
CA ASP A 548 -42.83 -16.72 44.55
C ASP A 548 -42.46 -15.40 45.23
N GLN A 549 -42.15 -15.43 46.52
CA GLN A 549 -41.54 -14.27 47.20
C GLN A 549 -40.04 -14.43 47.17
N ALA A 550 -39.31 -13.35 46.86
CA ALA A 550 -37.87 -13.36 46.93
C ALA A 550 -37.40 -13.57 48.39
N PRO A 551 -36.31 -14.32 48.62
CA PRO A 551 -35.76 -14.47 49.97
C PRO A 551 -35.33 -13.11 50.53
N SER A 552 -35.30 -13.01 51.86
CA SER A 552 -35.11 -11.73 52.59
C SER A 552 -33.78 -11.00 52.30
N ASN A 553 -32.83 -11.67 51.66
CA ASN A 553 -31.54 -11.12 51.25
C ASN A 553 -31.54 -10.53 49.83
N VAL A 554 -32.66 -10.53 49.11
CA VAL A 554 -32.78 -9.88 47.80
C VAL A 554 -33.17 -8.41 47.99
N SER A 555 -32.27 -7.51 47.63
CA SER A 555 -32.53 -6.08 47.66
C SER A 555 -33.26 -5.64 46.37
N TRP A 556 -34.49 -5.14 46.51
CA TRP A 556 -35.31 -4.60 45.43
C TRP A 556 -35.25 -3.06 45.38
N SER A 557 -34.04 -2.49 45.38
CA SER A 557 -33.89 -1.05 45.20
C SER A 557 -34.06 -0.66 43.73
N THR A 558 -34.47 0.58 43.45
CA THR A 558 -34.59 1.11 42.08
C THR A 558 -33.28 1.06 41.27
N ASN A 559 -32.14 0.81 41.93
CA ASN A 559 -30.81 0.98 41.35
C ASN A 559 -29.90 -0.27 41.42
N THR A 560 -30.31 -1.33 42.13
CA THR A 560 -29.50 -2.56 42.29
C THR A 560 -30.41 -3.77 42.57
N PHE A 561 -30.31 -4.80 41.73
CA PHE A 561 -30.80 -6.16 42.00
C PHE A 561 -29.60 -6.98 42.51
N ASP A 562 -29.56 -7.23 43.81
CA ASP A 562 -28.48 -8.01 44.46
C ASP A 562 -29.06 -9.35 44.91
N TYR A 563 -28.63 -10.43 44.27
CA TYR A 563 -29.03 -11.81 44.55
C TYR A 563 -27.78 -12.61 44.89
N ALA A 564 -27.63 -13.03 46.14
CA ALA A 564 -26.43 -13.70 46.64
C ALA A 564 -26.23 -15.15 46.13
N GLY A 565 -27.02 -15.60 45.15
CA GLY A 565 -26.93 -16.92 44.52
C GLY A 565 -26.59 -16.85 43.02
N SER A 566 -26.44 -18.01 42.38
CA SER A 566 -26.28 -18.08 40.92
C SER A 566 -27.64 -18.05 40.21
N ILE A 567 -27.73 -17.26 39.16
CA ILE A 567 -28.89 -17.25 38.24
C ILE A 567 -28.44 -17.97 36.97
N THR A 568 -28.84 -19.22 36.81
CA THR A 568 -28.32 -20.11 35.74
C THR A 568 -29.20 -20.15 34.49
N SER A 569 -30.38 -19.51 34.47
CA SER A 569 -31.33 -19.57 33.33
C SER A 569 -32.28 -18.37 33.21
N ALA A 570 -31.94 -17.19 33.75
CA ALA A 570 -32.79 -16.01 33.54
C ALA A 570 -32.59 -15.40 32.15
N THR A 571 -33.70 -14.92 31.57
CA THR A 571 -33.65 -14.04 30.39
C THR A 571 -33.65 -12.60 30.86
N TRP A 572 -32.59 -11.86 30.56
CA TRP A 572 -32.54 -10.42 30.84
C TRP A 572 -33.28 -9.66 29.74
N ASN A 573 -34.49 -9.18 30.03
CA ASN A 573 -35.30 -8.39 29.09
C ASN A 573 -34.94 -6.89 29.08
N GLY A 574 -33.89 -6.47 29.78
CA GLY A 574 -33.40 -5.09 29.77
C GLY A 574 -32.49 -4.80 28.57
N VAL A 575 -32.35 -3.52 28.21
CA VAL A 575 -31.62 -3.08 26.99
C VAL A 575 -30.12 -3.40 27.04
N ALA A 576 -29.45 -3.15 28.17
CA ALA A 576 -28.02 -3.45 28.34
C ALA A 576 -27.64 -3.55 29.83
N VAL A 577 -26.53 -4.22 30.13
CA VAL A 577 -25.89 -4.21 31.46
C VAL A 577 -24.64 -3.34 31.40
N ALA A 578 -24.47 -2.45 32.37
CA ALA A 578 -23.32 -1.52 32.41
C ALA A 578 -21.97 -2.27 32.53
N ILE A 579 -20.91 -1.69 31.96
CA ILE A 579 -19.56 -2.29 31.93
C ILE A 579 -19.03 -2.57 33.34
N ASN A 580 -19.22 -1.65 34.28
CA ASN A 580 -18.79 -1.81 35.67
C ASN A 580 -19.55 -2.90 36.45
N ARG A 581 -20.56 -3.52 35.83
CA ARG A 581 -21.33 -4.65 36.37
C ARG A 581 -21.12 -5.93 35.53
N GLY A 582 -20.04 -5.99 34.75
CA GLY A 582 -19.68 -7.15 33.92
C GLY A 582 -20.44 -7.25 32.59
N GLY A 583 -21.22 -6.23 32.22
CA GLY A 583 -21.93 -6.15 30.95
C GLY A 583 -21.13 -5.48 29.83
N THR A 584 -21.73 -5.36 28.64
CA THR A 584 -21.13 -4.69 27.47
C THR A 584 -21.53 -3.22 27.33
N ASN A 585 -22.50 -2.74 28.11
CA ASN A 585 -23.18 -1.45 27.94
C ASN A 585 -23.75 -1.24 26.52
N GLY A 586 -24.08 -2.32 25.81
CA GLY A 586 -24.67 -2.31 24.48
C GLY A 586 -25.49 -3.56 24.18
N THR A 587 -26.24 -3.54 23.07
CA THR A 587 -27.10 -4.65 22.60
C THR A 587 -26.40 -5.58 21.61
N ALA A 588 -25.13 -5.31 21.28
CA ALA A 588 -24.39 -6.01 20.24
C ALA A 588 -24.11 -7.47 20.62
N THR A 589 -24.44 -8.39 19.72
CA THR A 589 -24.16 -9.83 19.87
C THR A 589 -22.86 -10.18 19.15
N PRO A 590 -21.93 -10.91 19.77
CA PRO A 590 -20.70 -11.32 19.09
C PRO A 590 -21.03 -12.26 17.92
N THR A 591 -20.57 -11.90 16.72
CA THR A 591 -20.57 -12.81 15.56
C THR A 591 -19.38 -13.76 15.68
N ALA A 592 -19.52 -15.03 15.27
CA ALA A 592 -18.42 -15.99 15.30
C ALA A 592 -17.20 -15.48 14.50
N GLY A 593 -16.03 -15.42 15.13
CA GLY A 593 -14.80 -14.87 14.54
C GLY A 593 -14.64 -13.35 14.64
N ALA A 594 -15.60 -12.64 15.23
CA ALA A 594 -15.46 -11.22 15.59
C ALA A 594 -14.59 -11.02 16.83
N ILE A 595 -13.99 -9.84 16.97
CA ILE A 595 -13.19 -9.43 18.13
C ILE A 595 -13.87 -8.27 18.85
N ALA A 596 -13.89 -8.32 20.18
CA ALA A 596 -14.44 -7.24 21.00
C ALA A 596 -13.50 -6.01 20.99
N TYR A 597 -14.07 -4.81 20.90
CA TYR A 597 -13.35 -3.54 21.00
C TYR A 597 -14.17 -2.48 21.76
N GLY A 598 -13.49 -1.47 22.30
CA GLY A 598 -14.15 -0.34 22.97
C GLY A 598 -14.61 0.70 21.96
N SER A 599 -15.88 1.07 22.00
CA SER A 599 -16.45 2.18 21.22
C SER A 599 -16.34 3.54 21.92
N GLY A 600 -15.70 3.58 23.09
CA GLY A 600 -15.63 4.74 23.99
C GLY A 600 -16.68 4.73 25.10
N THR A 601 -17.89 4.22 24.84
CA THR A 601 -18.98 4.14 25.83
C THR A 601 -19.54 2.72 26.05
N ALA A 602 -19.25 1.79 25.14
CA ALA A 602 -19.69 0.39 25.19
C ALA A 602 -18.64 -0.55 24.60
N TYR A 603 -18.73 -1.85 24.90
CA TYR A 603 -18.08 -2.88 24.10
C TYR A 603 -18.89 -3.12 22.81
N ALA A 604 -18.19 -3.09 21.68
CA ALA A 604 -18.70 -3.46 20.37
C ALA A 604 -17.87 -4.62 19.81
N PHE A 605 -18.33 -5.23 18.73
CA PHE A 605 -17.63 -6.35 18.08
C PHE A 605 -17.34 -5.98 16.63
N THR A 606 -16.14 -6.30 16.15
CA THR A 606 -15.78 -6.13 14.74
C THR A 606 -16.59 -7.10 13.86
N SER A 607 -16.56 -6.92 12.54
CA SER A 607 -16.97 -8.01 11.63
C SER A 607 -15.97 -9.17 11.73
N ALA A 608 -16.37 -10.39 11.35
CA ALA A 608 -15.42 -11.50 11.23
C ALA A 608 -14.38 -11.21 10.13
N GLY A 609 -13.10 -11.42 10.44
CA GLY A 609 -12.03 -11.30 9.46
C GLY A 609 -11.96 -12.51 8.52
N THR A 610 -11.37 -12.34 7.35
CA THR A 610 -11.02 -13.43 6.43
C THR A 610 -9.56 -13.85 6.65
N THR A 611 -9.22 -15.13 6.38
CA THR A 611 -7.86 -15.64 6.47
C THR A 611 -6.86 -14.74 5.72
N GLY A 612 -5.78 -14.36 6.39
CA GLY A 612 -4.72 -13.49 5.84
C GLY A 612 -4.93 -11.99 6.07
N GLN A 613 -6.06 -11.57 6.63
CA GLN A 613 -6.28 -10.18 7.03
C GLN A 613 -5.67 -9.88 8.42
N VAL A 614 -5.24 -8.64 8.63
CA VAL A 614 -4.80 -8.12 9.92
C VAL A 614 -5.81 -7.12 10.47
N LEU A 615 -5.96 -7.07 11.79
CA LEU A 615 -6.82 -6.08 12.43
C LEU A 615 -6.05 -4.77 12.54
N THR A 616 -6.55 -3.73 11.89
CA THR A 616 -5.89 -2.43 11.81
C THR A 616 -6.60 -1.46 12.75
N SER A 617 -5.85 -0.85 13.66
CA SER A 617 -6.39 0.18 14.54
C SER A 617 -6.74 1.43 13.74
N ALA A 618 -7.97 1.93 13.90
CA ALA A 618 -8.39 3.22 13.37
C ALA A 618 -8.22 4.36 14.39
N GLY A 619 -7.35 4.17 15.39
CA GLY A 619 -7.20 5.10 16.51
C GLY A 619 -8.45 5.11 17.39
N ALA A 620 -9.14 6.25 17.45
CA ALA A 620 -10.42 6.38 18.16
C ALA A 620 -11.62 5.77 17.39
N GLY A 621 -11.43 5.37 16.13
CA GLY A 621 -12.45 4.74 15.30
C GLY A 621 -12.56 3.22 15.48
N THR A 622 -13.51 2.62 14.76
CA THR A 622 -13.69 1.16 14.75
C THR A 622 -12.50 0.46 14.07
N PRO A 623 -11.86 -0.54 14.72
CA PRO A 623 -10.82 -1.33 14.09
C PRO A 623 -11.34 -2.09 12.86
N THR A 624 -10.57 -2.11 11.78
CA THR A 624 -10.97 -2.71 10.50
C THR A 624 -10.01 -3.83 10.10
N TRP A 625 -10.56 -4.94 9.60
CA TRP A 625 -9.78 -5.97 8.94
C TRP A 625 -9.30 -5.47 7.59
N SER A 626 -7.99 -5.49 7.36
CA SER A 626 -7.39 -5.13 6.08
C SER A 626 -6.49 -6.25 5.58
N ALA A 627 -6.45 -6.44 4.26
CA ALA A 627 -5.36 -7.17 3.65
C ALA A 627 -4.15 -6.24 3.66
N PRO A 628 -3.01 -6.61 4.29
CA PRO A 628 -1.85 -5.75 4.33
C PRO A 628 -1.35 -5.48 2.91
N THR A 629 -1.39 -4.21 2.46
CA THR A 629 -0.88 -3.77 1.15
C THR A 629 0.65 -3.64 1.12
N ALA A 630 1.28 -3.50 2.29
CA ALA A 630 2.71 -3.60 2.49
C ALA A 630 2.99 -4.19 3.87
N VAL A 631 3.88 -5.19 3.95
CA VAL A 631 4.24 -5.86 5.21
C VAL A 631 5.41 -5.15 5.90
N THR A 632 6.06 -4.20 5.23
CA THR A 632 7.23 -3.47 5.73
C THR A 632 7.34 -2.10 5.05
N THR A 633 7.69 -1.07 5.81
CA THR A 633 8.04 0.25 5.30
C THR A 633 9.53 0.25 4.93
N VAL A 634 9.85 0.48 3.65
CA VAL A 634 11.23 0.67 3.19
C VAL A 634 11.52 2.16 3.18
N THR A 635 12.48 2.57 4.01
CA THR A 635 12.96 3.95 4.07
C THR A 635 14.40 3.98 3.56
N ASP A 636 14.73 4.96 2.74
CA ASP A 636 16.11 5.18 2.29
C ASP A 636 16.96 5.67 3.48
N ASP A 637 17.87 4.81 3.94
CA ASP A 637 18.81 5.12 5.01
C ASP A 637 20.13 5.47 4.36
N THR A 638 20.47 6.75 4.34
CA THR A 638 21.72 7.30 3.80
C THR A 638 22.60 7.93 4.88
N THR A 639 22.12 7.99 6.12
CA THR A 639 22.73 8.81 7.18
C THR A 639 23.18 8.01 8.39
N THR A 640 22.69 6.78 8.59
CA THR A 640 23.07 6.02 9.78
C THR A 640 24.51 5.53 9.70
N ASN A 641 25.34 5.95 10.66
CA ASN A 641 26.67 5.39 10.86
C ASN A 641 26.59 4.10 11.68
N GLY A 642 26.32 2.99 11.01
CA GLY A 642 26.23 1.67 11.63
C GLY A 642 26.13 0.55 10.60
N THR A 643 26.40 -0.67 11.04
CA THR A 643 26.35 -1.84 10.15
C THR A 643 24.89 -2.17 9.78
N ARG A 644 24.63 -2.25 8.48
CA ARG A 644 23.45 -2.85 7.85
C ARG A 644 23.85 -4.13 7.17
N TYR A 645 22.90 -5.05 7.06
CA TYR A 645 23.12 -6.35 6.44
C TYR A 645 22.20 -6.49 5.24
N PRO A 646 22.75 -6.79 4.04
CA PRO A 646 21.93 -7.14 2.90
C PRO A 646 21.05 -8.35 3.22
N LEU A 647 19.81 -8.29 2.77
CA LEU A 647 18.84 -9.37 2.87
C LEU A 647 18.77 -10.11 1.53
N PHE A 648 18.73 -11.44 1.57
CA PHE A 648 18.69 -12.29 0.38
C PHE A 648 17.32 -12.95 0.29
N ALA A 649 16.58 -12.63 -0.78
CA ALA A 649 15.36 -13.33 -1.15
C ALA A 649 15.71 -14.53 -2.04
N ASN A 650 15.22 -15.72 -1.70
CA ASN A 650 15.39 -16.93 -2.51
C ASN A 650 14.29 -17.12 -3.57
N GLN A 651 13.36 -16.17 -3.68
CA GLN A 651 12.21 -16.19 -4.59
C GLN A 651 12.00 -14.80 -5.19
N THR A 652 11.63 -14.73 -6.47
CA THR A 652 11.38 -13.47 -7.20
C THR A 652 9.90 -13.04 -7.16
N SER A 653 9.01 -13.87 -6.62
CA SER A 653 7.58 -13.59 -6.40
C SER A 653 7.00 -14.56 -5.36
N GLY A 654 5.83 -14.25 -4.78
CA GLY A 654 5.16 -15.09 -3.77
C GLY A 654 5.43 -14.65 -2.32
N THR A 655 5.14 -15.53 -1.35
CA THR A 655 5.33 -15.25 0.08
C THR A 655 6.70 -15.72 0.55
N ILE A 656 7.50 -14.82 1.14
CA ILE A 656 8.79 -15.16 1.75
C ILE A 656 8.56 -15.56 3.21
N THR A 657 8.75 -16.84 3.52
CA THR A 657 8.59 -17.36 4.90
C THR A 657 9.83 -17.13 5.77
N ASN A 658 11.01 -17.05 5.14
CA ASN A 658 12.29 -16.86 5.80
C ASN A 658 13.16 -15.92 4.97
N GLU A 659 13.76 -14.94 5.63
CA GLU A 659 14.73 -14.03 5.03
C GLU A 659 16.13 -14.36 5.58
N TYR A 660 17.09 -14.52 4.68
CA TYR A 660 18.46 -14.87 5.06
C TYR A 660 19.36 -13.64 5.00
N THR A 661 20.23 -13.48 5.99
CA THR A 661 21.29 -12.47 5.99
C THR A 661 22.64 -13.08 6.32
N SER A 662 23.73 -12.43 5.88
CA SER A 662 25.10 -12.88 6.12
C SER A 662 25.86 -11.88 6.98
N SER A 663 25.42 -11.71 8.23
CA SER A 663 25.87 -10.62 9.10
C SER A 663 27.38 -10.60 9.39
N THR A 664 28.05 -11.73 9.30
CA THR A 664 29.50 -11.84 9.49
C THR A 664 30.31 -11.72 8.21
N LYS A 665 29.68 -11.79 7.02
CA LYS A 665 30.40 -11.81 5.74
C LYS A 665 30.10 -10.63 4.83
N LEU A 666 28.90 -10.05 4.91
CA LEU A 666 28.44 -8.95 4.05
C LEU A 666 27.82 -7.86 4.90
N GLN A 667 28.46 -6.70 4.90
CA GLN A 667 28.13 -5.55 5.75
C GLN A 667 28.12 -4.27 4.92
N PHE A 668 27.16 -3.39 5.14
CA PHE A 668 27.08 -2.08 4.50
C PHE A 668 26.97 -0.99 5.56
N ASN A 669 27.70 0.12 5.44
CA ASN A 669 27.52 1.30 6.28
C ASN A 669 26.85 2.41 5.45
N PRO A 670 25.58 2.74 5.72
CA PRO A 670 24.84 3.76 5.00
C PRO A 670 25.51 5.12 4.92
N SER A 671 26.01 5.63 6.04
CA SER A 671 26.60 6.97 6.11
C SER A 671 27.89 7.14 5.29
N THR A 672 28.60 6.04 5.01
CA THR A 672 29.87 6.07 4.27
C THR A 672 29.75 5.47 2.88
N GLY A 673 28.64 4.78 2.56
CA GLY A 673 28.46 4.04 1.32
C GLY A 673 29.40 2.83 1.18
N ILE A 674 30.10 2.44 2.25
CA ILE A 674 31.10 1.36 2.19
C ILE A 674 30.39 0.00 2.30
N PHE A 675 30.65 -0.86 1.31
CA PHE A 675 30.26 -2.26 1.32
C PHE A 675 31.47 -3.14 1.63
N THR A 676 31.39 -3.92 2.70
CA THR A 676 32.43 -4.83 3.18
C THR A 676 32.01 -6.27 2.91
N ALA A 677 32.87 -7.01 2.20
CA ALA A 677 32.71 -8.43 1.94
C ALA A 677 33.99 -9.20 2.31
N THR A 678 33.87 -10.45 2.75
CA THR A 678 35.04 -11.30 3.05
C THR A 678 35.83 -11.73 1.82
N GLY A 679 35.29 -11.54 0.61
CA GLY A 679 35.98 -11.83 -0.65
C GLY A 679 35.10 -11.53 -1.87
N PHE A 680 35.73 -11.33 -3.02
CA PHE A 680 35.09 -11.16 -4.32
C PHE A 680 35.61 -12.26 -5.27
N SER A 681 34.71 -12.94 -5.97
CA SER A 681 35.06 -13.96 -6.98
C SER A 681 34.60 -13.48 -8.35
N GLY A 682 35.55 -13.18 -9.24
CA GLY A 682 35.32 -12.60 -10.56
C GLY A 682 36.55 -11.84 -11.07
N SER A 683 36.49 -11.26 -12.28
CA SER A 683 37.63 -10.56 -12.88
C SER A 683 37.99 -9.24 -12.21
N GLY A 684 37.05 -8.63 -11.47
CA GLY A 684 37.23 -7.30 -10.87
C GLY A 684 37.38 -6.17 -11.90
N ALA A 685 37.22 -6.45 -13.20
CA ALA A 685 37.51 -5.51 -14.29
C ALA A 685 36.67 -4.22 -14.26
N GLY A 686 35.52 -4.23 -13.57
CA GLY A 686 34.66 -3.07 -13.37
C GLY A 686 34.95 -2.25 -12.10
N LEU A 687 35.88 -2.69 -11.23
CA LEU A 687 36.26 -1.95 -10.04
C LEU A 687 37.27 -0.85 -10.43
N THR A 688 36.76 0.37 -10.57
CA THR A 688 37.58 1.57 -10.84
C THR A 688 38.00 2.24 -9.53
N SER A 689 39.12 2.98 -9.53
CA SER A 689 39.60 3.75 -8.37
C SER A 689 40.03 2.93 -7.15
N ILE A 690 40.55 1.71 -7.36
CA ILE A 690 41.20 0.94 -6.29
C ILE A 690 42.52 1.64 -5.93
N PRO A 691 42.70 2.17 -4.71
CA PRO A 691 43.97 2.74 -4.30
C PRO A 691 45.02 1.63 -4.19
N ASN A 692 46.28 1.91 -4.54
CA ASN A 692 47.35 0.92 -4.47
C ASN A 692 47.48 0.25 -3.09
N SER A 693 47.22 0.98 -2.00
CA SER A 693 47.26 0.45 -0.63
C SER A 693 46.23 -0.65 -0.35
N ALA A 694 45.18 -0.76 -1.17
CA ALA A 694 44.18 -1.82 -1.09
C ALA A 694 44.59 -3.10 -1.85
N LEU A 695 45.68 -3.06 -2.64
CA LEU A 695 46.21 -4.23 -3.33
C LEU A 695 47.20 -4.97 -2.43
N VAL A 696 47.06 -6.29 -2.36
CA VAL A 696 48.02 -7.16 -1.62
C VAL A 696 49.44 -7.00 -2.19
N ASN A 697 49.54 -6.84 -3.52
CA ASN A 697 50.80 -6.64 -4.21
C ASN A 697 50.80 -5.23 -4.85
N SER A 698 50.95 -4.21 -4.02
CA SER A 698 50.85 -2.80 -4.42
C SER A 698 52.07 -2.27 -5.20
N SER A 699 53.12 -3.07 -5.35
CA SER A 699 54.39 -2.67 -6.00
C SER A 699 55.10 -3.85 -6.67
N ILE A 700 55.94 -3.53 -7.66
CA ILE A 700 56.94 -4.44 -8.23
C ILE A 700 58.31 -4.08 -7.66
N THR A 701 59.07 -5.06 -7.20
CA THR A 701 60.45 -4.85 -6.74
C THR A 701 61.43 -5.12 -7.88
N VAL A 702 62.26 -4.14 -8.23
CA VAL A 702 63.34 -4.26 -9.23
C VAL A 702 64.68 -4.01 -8.54
N GLY A 703 65.58 -4.99 -8.56
CA GLY A 703 66.77 -4.98 -7.69
C GLY A 703 66.36 -4.96 -6.22
N SER A 704 66.72 -3.89 -5.51
CA SER A 704 66.24 -3.61 -4.14
C SER A 704 65.21 -2.49 -4.07
N THR A 705 64.73 -1.97 -5.20
CA THR A 705 63.82 -0.82 -5.26
C THR A 705 62.37 -1.27 -5.48
N ALA A 706 61.48 -0.95 -4.55
CA ALA A 706 60.04 -1.17 -4.72
C ALA A 706 59.41 -0.01 -5.51
N ILE A 707 58.76 -0.33 -6.62
CA ILE A 707 58.05 0.62 -7.49
C ILE A 707 56.56 0.36 -7.36
N SER A 708 55.82 1.32 -6.81
CA SER A 708 54.35 1.23 -6.72
C SER A 708 53.73 1.08 -8.11
N LEU A 709 52.72 0.23 -8.26
CA LEU A 709 52.02 0.04 -9.55
C LEU A 709 51.46 1.39 -10.07
N GLY A 710 51.63 1.70 -11.34
CA GLY A 710 51.20 2.99 -11.92
C GLY A 710 52.06 4.20 -11.54
N SER A 711 53.14 4.02 -10.78
CA SER A 711 54.17 5.05 -10.54
C SER A 711 55.41 4.81 -11.42
N SER A 712 56.31 5.79 -11.48
CA SER A 712 57.64 5.66 -12.11
C SER A 712 58.73 5.90 -11.07
N ALA A 713 59.83 5.16 -11.16
CA ALA A 713 61.01 5.38 -10.32
C ALA A 713 62.13 6.00 -11.17
N THR A 714 62.72 7.08 -10.68
CA THR A 714 63.84 7.77 -11.36
C THR A 714 65.20 7.18 -11.00
N THR A 715 65.25 6.31 -9.99
CA THR A 715 66.47 5.67 -9.51
C THR A 715 66.15 4.22 -9.15
N ILE A 716 66.92 3.28 -9.69
CA ILE A 716 66.83 1.86 -9.35
C ILE A 716 68.15 1.41 -8.73
N ALA A 717 68.09 0.96 -7.47
CA ALA A 717 69.21 0.45 -6.70
C ALA A 717 69.23 -1.09 -6.66
N GLY A 718 70.41 -1.65 -6.35
CA GLY A 718 70.57 -3.08 -6.04
C GLY A 718 70.61 -4.02 -7.23
N LEU A 719 70.74 -3.52 -8.47
CA LEU A 719 71.00 -4.38 -9.63
C LEU A 719 72.46 -4.81 -9.62
N THR A 720 72.70 -6.11 -9.81
CA THR A 720 74.04 -6.71 -9.90
C THR A 720 74.58 -6.71 -11.33
N SER A 721 73.71 -6.69 -12.34
CA SER A 721 74.07 -6.53 -13.75
C SER A 721 72.94 -5.87 -14.54
N VAL A 722 73.29 -5.14 -15.60
CA VAL A 722 72.35 -4.55 -16.56
C VAL A 722 72.89 -4.80 -17.97
N THR A 723 72.16 -5.55 -18.79
CA THR A 723 72.44 -5.69 -20.22
C THR A 723 71.55 -4.73 -20.99
N SER A 724 72.12 -3.70 -21.61
CA SER A 724 71.39 -2.77 -22.49
C SER A 724 72.06 -2.71 -23.86
N THR A 725 71.25 -2.58 -24.93
CA THR A 725 71.75 -2.38 -26.30
C THR A 725 72.20 -0.94 -26.53
N THR A 726 71.59 0.03 -25.84
CA THR A 726 71.96 1.45 -25.86
C THR A 726 71.66 2.10 -24.51
N PHE A 727 72.52 3.01 -24.05
CA PHE A 727 72.23 3.90 -22.93
C PHE A 727 72.08 5.32 -23.48
N VAL A 728 71.00 6.01 -23.10
CA VAL A 728 70.79 7.42 -23.45
C VAL A 728 70.94 8.24 -22.17
N GLY A 729 72.01 9.05 -22.07
CA GLY A 729 72.34 9.84 -20.89
C GLY A 729 73.78 9.64 -20.40
N ALA A 730 74.16 10.37 -19.35
CA ALA A 730 75.47 10.24 -18.73
C ALA A 730 75.54 8.98 -17.84
N LEU A 731 76.60 8.20 -17.98
CA LEU A 731 76.91 7.11 -17.05
C LEU A 731 77.82 7.64 -15.95
N THR A 732 77.35 7.71 -14.71
CA THR A 732 78.14 8.15 -13.56
C THR A 732 78.61 6.95 -12.74
N GLY A 733 79.92 6.72 -12.62
CA GLY A 733 80.52 5.61 -11.87
C GLY A 733 81.63 4.85 -12.62
N ASN A 734 82.12 3.74 -12.06
CA ASN A 734 83.16 2.90 -12.67
C ASN A 734 82.52 1.79 -13.54
N ALA A 735 82.75 1.83 -14.86
CA ALA A 735 82.41 0.74 -15.78
C ALA A 735 83.57 -0.27 -15.90
N SER A 736 83.82 -1.04 -14.84
CA SER A 736 85.03 -1.85 -14.61
C SER A 736 85.32 -2.98 -15.61
N SER A 737 84.47 -3.20 -16.62
CA SER A 737 84.62 -4.29 -17.61
C SER A 737 84.27 -3.86 -19.05
N ALA A 738 84.27 -2.56 -19.35
CA ALA A 738 84.03 -2.09 -20.71
C ALA A 738 85.17 -2.50 -21.65
N THR A 739 84.91 -3.39 -22.60
CA THR A 739 85.90 -3.89 -23.58
C THR A 739 86.08 -2.98 -24.80
N THR A 740 85.11 -2.12 -25.12
CA THR A 740 85.19 -1.19 -26.26
C THR A 740 84.45 0.11 -25.95
N ALA A 741 85.05 1.27 -26.23
CA ALA A 741 84.40 2.58 -26.20
C ALA A 741 84.59 3.26 -27.57
N THR A 742 83.52 3.35 -28.37
CA THR A 742 83.58 3.84 -29.76
C THR A 742 83.92 5.33 -29.86
N THR A 743 83.66 6.10 -28.80
CA THR A 743 83.99 7.53 -28.67
C THR A 743 84.19 7.90 -27.20
N ALA A 744 85.43 8.14 -26.77
CA ALA A 744 85.76 8.68 -25.45
C ALA A 744 86.40 10.06 -25.61
N THR A 745 85.65 11.13 -25.33
CA THR A 745 86.13 12.51 -25.54
C THR A 745 87.10 12.96 -24.43
N ASN A 746 87.09 12.31 -23.25
CA ASN A 746 87.88 12.67 -22.06
C ASN A 746 88.36 11.44 -21.25
N ALA A 747 89.32 10.68 -21.79
CA ALA A 747 89.94 9.59 -21.03
C ALA A 747 91.05 10.13 -20.09
N THR A 748 90.81 10.12 -18.78
CA THR A 748 91.81 10.55 -17.78
C THR A 748 92.97 9.56 -17.66
N ASN A 749 92.68 8.25 -17.79
CA ASN A 749 93.67 7.19 -17.74
C ASN A 749 93.55 6.34 -19.01
N ILE A 750 94.62 6.24 -19.80
CA ILE A 750 94.71 5.34 -20.96
C ILE A 750 95.60 4.16 -20.55
N ALA A 751 95.13 2.93 -20.74
CA ALA A 751 95.96 1.74 -20.54
C ALA A 751 96.98 1.65 -21.67
N ILE A 752 98.26 1.83 -21.35
CA ILE A 752 99.36 1.71 -22.30
C ILE A 752 100.04 0.35 -22.05
N THR A 753 100.10 -0.48 -23.07
CA THR A 753 100.88 -1.73 -23.05
C THR A 753 102.27 -1.45 -23.60
N ASP A 754 103.31 -1.87 -22.88
CA ASP A 754 104.68 -1.78 -23.38
C ASP A 754 104.84 -2.69 -24.62
N ASN A 755 105.38 -2.14 -25.70
CA ASN A 755 105.60 -2.85 -26.95
C ASN A 755 107.06 -2.70 -27.35
N THR A 756 107.83 -3.75 -27.12
CA THR A 756 109.27 -3.82 -27.41
C THR A 756 109.59 -4.82 -28.53
N SER A 757 108.59 -5.47 -29.11
CA SER A 757 108.78 -6.64 -29.99
C SER A 757 108.16 -6.50 -31.38
N THR A 758 107.24 -5.57 -31.59
CA THR A 758 106.57 -5.42 -32.90
C THR A 758 107.46 -4.71 -33.91
N ASN A 759 107.83 -5.38 -35.01
CA ASN A 759 108.61 -4.80 -36.10
C ASN A 759 107.71 -4.12 -37.15
N ALA A 760 107.16 -2.95 -36.80
CA ALA A 760 106.33 -2.14 -37.69
C ALA A 760 106.54 -0.65 -37.43
N ASP A 761 106.10 0.19 -38.37
CA ASP A 761 106.09 1.64 -38.19
C ASP A 761 104.97 2.03 -37.22
N TYR A 762 105.34 2.51 -36.03
CA TYR A 762 104.43 3.14 -35.06
C TYR A 762 104.56 4.65 -35.18
N TYR A 763 103.44 5.37 -35.01
CA TYR A 763 103.43 6.82 -35.14
C TYR A 763 103.18 7.47 -33.77
N PRO A 764 104.12 8.27 -33.26
CA PRO A 764 103.92 8.97 -31.98
C PRO A 764 102.67 9.86 -32.02
N VAL A 765 101.93 9.87 -30.91
CA VAL A 765 100.72 10.68 -30.75
C VAL A 765 101.08 12.04 -30.13
N PHE A 766 100.51 13.09 -30.69
CA PHE A 766 100.70 14.48 -30.29
C PHE A 766 99.37 15.12 -29.93
N VAL A 767 99.45 16.02 -28.95
CA VAL A 767 98.39 16.96 -28.58
C VAL A 767 98.95 18.38 -28.63
N ALA A 768 98.19 19.33 -29.17
CA ALA A 768 98.65 20.70 -29.35
C ALA A 768 98.43 21.55 -28.09
N ASN A 769 99.50 21.83 -27.33
CA ASN A 769 99.61 22.74 -26.17
C ASN A 769 98.56 22.60 -25.03
N SER A 770 98.93 22.97 -23.80
CA SER A 770 98.41 22.39 -22.56
C SER A 770 97.12 23.00 -22.01
N SER A 771 95.98 22.38 -22.33
CA SER A 771 94.84 21.97 -21.46
C SER A 771 93.53 21.87 -22.27
N GLY A 772 92.68 20.87 -21.97
CA GLY A 772 91.37 20.67 -22.61
C GLY A 772 91.21 19.36 -23.40
N ASN A 773 90.01 19.14 -23.95
CA ASN A 773 89.64 17.99 -24.77
C ASN A 773 90.26 18.05 -26.18
N ASN A 774 91.58 17.89 -26.29
CA ASN A 774 92.27 17.96 -27.58
C ASN A 774 92.29 16.59 -28.30
N PRO A 775 92.07 16.54 -29.62
CA PRO A 775 92.17 15.29 -30.37
C PRO A 775 93.61 14.76 -30.34
N ALA A 776 93.74 13.44 -30.15
CA ALA A 776 95.00 12.73 -30.37
C ALA A 776 95.31 12.76 -31.87
N THR A 777 96.42 13.38 -32.25
CA THR A 777 96.85 13.47 -33.65
C THR A 777 98.18 12.76 -33.85
N THR A 778 98.45 12.26 -35.05
CA THR A 778 99.76 11.70 -35.39
C THR A 778 100.17 12.15 -36.78
N SER A 779 101.46 12.12 -37.07
CA SER A 779 102.01 12.54 -38.37
C SER A 779 102.68 11.36 -39.05
N SER A 780 101.86 10.45 -39.60
CA SER A 780 102.30 9.18 -40.17
C SER A 780 103.33 9.28 -41.29
N THR A 781 103.40 10.43 -41.97
CA THR A 781 104.34 10.68 -43.08
C THR A 781 105.64 11.37 -42.66
N LYS A 782 105.72 11.93 -41.46
CA LYS A 782 106.85 12.80 -41.06
C LYS A 782 107.67 12.28 -39.88
N LEU A 783 107.06 11.47 -39.02
CA LEU A 783 107.69 10.90 -37.83
C LEU A 783 107.15 9.50 -37.59
N LYS A 784 108.04 8.52 -37.48
CA LYS A 784 107.72 7.13 -37.16
C LYS A 784 108.78 6.51 -36.28
N TYR A 785 108.36 5.60 -35.42
CA TYR A 785 109.18 4.87 -34.46
C TYR A 785 108.96 3.37 -34.68
N ASN A 786 110.02 2.57 -34.65
CA ASN A 786 109.91 1.12 -34.73
C ASN A 786 110.24 0.51 -33.34
N PRO A 787 109.26 -0.07 -32.64
CA PRO A 787 109.43 -0.55 -31.27
C PRO A 787 110.38 -1.74 -31.13
N SER A 788 110.46 -2.64 -32.12
CA SER A 788 111.35 -3.80 -32.03
C SER A 788 112.83 -3.46 -32.23
N THR A 789 113.14 -2.33 -32.87
CA THR A 789 114.51 -1.91 -33.17
C THR A 789 114.95 -0.68 -32.38
N GLY A 790 114.01 0.04 -31.77
CA GLY A 790 114.27 1.33 -31.13
C GLY A 790 114.56 2.48 -32.10
N ALA A 791 114.46 2.27 -33.41
CA ALA A 791 114.80 3.26 -34.42
C ALA A 791 113.71 4.34 -34.54
N LEU A 792 114.12 5.61 -34.42
CA LEU A 792 113.28 6.77 -34.68
C LEU A 792 113.62 7.38 -36.04
N TYR A 793 112.62 7.47 -36.92
CA TYR A 793 112.74 8.07 -38.25
C TYR A 793 111.98 9.39 -38.32
N VAL A 794 112.67 10.39 -38.86
CA VAL A 794 112.22 11.78 -38.95
C VAL A 794 112.59 12.31 -40.32
N SER A 795 111.62 12.91 -41.00
CA SER A 795 111.82 13.51 -42.33
C SER A 795 112.82 14.68 -42.32
N ALA A 796 112.92 15.41 -41.20
CA ALA A 796 113.95 16.41 -40.95
C ALA A 796 114.17 16.56 -39.44
N ILE A 797 115.43 16.59 -38.99
CA ILE A 797 115.82 16.98 -37.64
C ILE A 797 116.41 18.38 -37.71
N TYR A 798 115.91 19.29 -36.86
CA TYR A 798 116.53 20.57 -36.62
C TYR A 798 117.15 20.55 -35.23
N ILE A 799 118.48 20.49 -35.16
CA ILE A 799 119.24 20.62 -33.90
C ILE A 799 119.66 22.08 -33.82
N ALA A 800 119.08 22.85 -32.90
CA ALA A 800 119.58 24.18 -32.60
C ALA A 800 120.93 24.06 -31.85
N PRO A 801 121.91 24.94 -32.11
CA PRO A 801 123.20 24.92 -31.41
C PRO A 801 123.08 25.18 -29.90
#